data_AF-A0A959SD84-F1
#
_entry.id   AF-A0A959SD84-F1
#
_cell.length_a   1.000
_cell.length_b   1.000
_cell.length_c   1.000
_cell.angle_alpha   90.00
_cell.angle_beta   90.00
_cell.angle_gamma   90.00
#
_symmetry.space_group_name_H-M   'P 1'
#
loop_
_entity.id
_entity.type
_entity.pdbx_description
1 polymer ?
#
loop_
_entity_poly.entity_id
_entity_poly.type
_entity_poly.pdbx_seq_one_letter_code
_entity_poly.pdbx_strand_id
1 'polypeptide(L)'
;MPRVPVLLLALLLQLPLVAQERPELRSENGWYLSPHGTIRILVLFVEIDFDAKPEKDPQPNGAEHWHKGQLPTWKDRVFDPFPMAVQKADVSRYYQDISLGRYTVLGDYIDTLITLKESEYPGVHQAHSIGMHAVKEANKRGSLRTRHGLTVADFDLWKARGRAGEPKLAGPDDPHSYDHVMVIVRNSGLGHGQGSTDSGSPGELYGFRSDTQSRFGAMNDLPFEILKHEFNHLLIGGNNFHSGGGNAAQFESTFLPLQGGWSMMGASGSSLLTCCAWDRDRMGWMPDGVTHRIRARDRSDREVNADLDPLAGDTGVYVLRDFVTTGDALRIRMPFIPEDQVQQWLWVENHQGSKRNGSPTDRFHWEGINPCVTGVVEPGLFMTMQVGREERVGPSIFNGAADYLRPVLANGNFDLHLRGDTLHNSCPFGTNSLYFVRDPELANPFTGNQEQELPVYDRDGNGKVQRTEHWVPGVRFEQGEPDLDLILFGRPDHAFRMNGVRSIGMCTNPSTANMMTLFSSNTRTSYGTGAPNVRTIHLNGMRVDLLEMRANGDAVVRVSTNDTRMSSDQRWCADSIILPPLRGMDGHSLTVLSGNRLLLDRSRTPTRMSPADSSAGGPWFSDPTRLTIAAGASILVEDHATLELKNNSAVHLMPTSRLVLARKARLCLPEGSRIVVHGDARLEGRAKHFRKARRRGRIINAQ
;
A
#
# COMPACT_ATOMS: atom_id res chain seq x y z
N MET A 1 -37.57 81.58 -30.39
CA MET A 1 -38.46 80.93 -29.41
C MET A 1 -38.22 79.42 -29.48
N PRO A 2 -38.10 78.71 -28.34
CA PRO A 2 -37.20 77.57 -28.22
C PRO A 2 -37.92 76.21 -28.38
N ARG A 3 -37.20 75.19 -28.86
CA ARG A 3 -37.60 73.78 -28.76
C ARG A 3 -36.44 72.91 -28.25
N VAL A 4 -36.63 72.45 -27.02
CA VAL A 4 -36.35 71.11 -26.44
C VAL A 4 -34.97 70.47 -26.64
N PRO A 5 -34.23 70.12 -25.56
CA PRO A 5 -33.11 69.20 -25.63
C PRO A 5 -33.59 67.74 -25.52
N VAL A 6 -33.03 66.87 -26.37
CA VAL A 6 -33.23 65.41 -26.33
C VAL A 6 -32.37 64.83 -25.20
N LEU A 7 -33.04 64.21 -24.25
CA LEU A 7 -32.46 63.41 -23.16
C LEU A 7 -32.05 62.04 -23.73
N LEU A 8 -30.75 61.74 -23.81
CA LEU A 8 -30.26 60.39 -24.10
C LEU A 8 -30.17 59.60 -22.80
N LEU A 9 -31.11 58.66 -22.61
CA LEU A 9 -31.14 57.72 -21.50
C LEU A 9 -30.25 56.51 -21.86
N ALA A 10 -29.05 56.44 -21.30
CA ALA A 10 -28.20 55.26 -21.39
C ALA A 10 -28.67 54.20 -20.37
N LEU A 11 -29.40 53.19 -20.84
CA LEU A 11 -29.69 51.97 -20.07
C LEU A 11 -28.42 51.11 -19.97
N LEU A 12 -27.75 51.18 -18.83
CA LEU A 12 -26.76 50.19 -18.38
C LEU A 12 -27.51 48.95 -17.88
N LEU A 13 -27.69 47.97 -18.76
CA LEU A 13 -28.10 46.60 -18.39
C LEU A 13 -26.95 45.92 -17.64
N GLN A 14 -27.02 45.91 -16.31
CA GLN A 14 -26.22 45.02 -15.47
C GLN A 14 -26.77 43.60 -15.60
N LEU A 15 -26.17 42.79 -16.48
CA LEU A 15 -26.39 41.35 -16.47
C LEU A 15 -25.64 40.76 -15.27
N PRO A 16 -26.30 40.07 -14.33
CA PRO A 16 -25.61 39.33 -13.29
C PRO A 16 -24.90 38.15 -13.94
N LEU A 17 -23.56 38.22 -13.98
CA LEU A 17 -22.71 37.04 -14.14
C LEU A 17 -22.92 36.17 -12.89
N VAL A 18 -23.93 35.31 -12.93
CA VAL A 18 -24.02 34.19 -11.99
C VAL A 18 -22.85 33.28 -12.35
N ALA A 19 -21.74 33.43 -11.62
CA ALA A 19 -20.65 32.47 -11.67
C ALA A 19 -21.23 31.13 -11.24
N GLN A 20 -21.42 30.23 -12.21
CA GLN A 20 -21.87 28.87 -11.96
C GLN A 20 -20.77 28.23 -11.08
N GLU A 21 -21.09 27.97 -9.81
CA GLU A 21 -20.17 27.28 -8.91
C GLU A 21 -19.78 25.96 -9.56
N ARG A 22 -18.49 25.79 -9.85
CA ARG A 22 -17.99 24.52 -10.38
C ARG A 22 -18.17 23.47 -9.27
N PRO A 23 -18.70 22.27 -9.59
CA PRO A 23 -18.81 21.22 -8.60
C PRO A 23 -17.45 20.90 -8.00
N GLU A 24 -17.40 20.77 -6.68
CA GLU A 24 -16.20 20.41 -5.95
C GLU A 24 -15.80 18.96 -6.31
N LEU A 25 -14.59 18.78 -6.84
CA LEU A 25 -14.08 17.46 -7.20
C LEU A 25 -13.72 16.67 -5.94
N ARG A 26 -14.21 15.44 -5.82
CA ARG A 26 -13.97 14.57 -4.66
C ARG A 26 -13.60 13.15 -5.07
N SER A 27 -12.67 12.52 -4.37
CA SER A 27 -12.26 11.15 -4.65
C SER A 27 -13.39 10.13 -4.48
N GLU A 28 -14.33 10.39 -3.56
CA GLU A 28 -15.52 9.58 -3.30
C GLU A 28 -16.42 9.45 -4.54
N ASN A 29 -16.35 10.40 -5.48
CA ASN A 29 -17.16 10.35 -6.70
C ASN A 29 -16.53 9.49 -7.81
N GLY A 30 -15.42 8.81 -7.52
CA GLY A 30 -14.69 7.94 -8.44
C GLY A 30 -14.03 8.64 -9.62
N TRP A 31 -13.28 7.86 -10.39
CA TRP A 31 -12.57 8.34 -11.57
C TRP A 31 -13.47 8.36 -12.81
N TYR A 32 -13.64 7.22 -13.48
CA TYR A 32 -14.53 7.09 -14.64
C TYR A 32 -15.92 6.59 -14.23
N LEU A 33 -15.97 5.59 -13.36
CA LEU A 33 -17.19 4.99 -12.86
C LEU A 33 -17.54 5.50 -11.46
N SER A 34 -18.82 5.38 -11.10
CA SER A 34 -19.27 5.58 -9.72
C SER A 34 -18.74 4.46 -8.85
N PRO A 35 -18.14 4.75 -7.68
CA PRO A 35 -17.81 3.72 -6.68
C PRO A 35 -18.99 3.46 -5.75
N HIS A 36 -20.19 3.90 -6.09
CA HIS A 36 -21.40 3.77 -5.28
C HIS A 36 -22.58 3.28 -6.12
N GLY A 37 -23.59 2.70 -5.46
CA GLY A 37 -24.80 2.23 -6.11
C GLY A 37 -24.59 0.90 -6.83
N THR A 38 -25.29 0.69 -7.94
CA THR A 38 -25.23 -0.57 -8.70
C THR A 38 -24.70 -0.32 -10.10
N ILE A 39 -23.75 -1.14 -10.54
CA ILE A 39 -23.36 -1.25 -11.96
C ILE A 39 -23.63 -2.67 -12.42
N ARG A 40 -23.95 -2.84 -13.70
CA ARG A 40 -24.06 -4.16 -14.32
C ARG A 40 -23.15 -4.27 -15.54
N ILE A 41 -22.29 -5.28 -15.53
CA ILE A 41 -21.27 -5.51 -16.55
C ILE A 41 -21.76 -6.53 -17.59
N LEU A 42 -21.67 -6.19 -18.87
CA LEU A 42 -21.88 -7.15 -19.95
C LEU A 42 -20.56 -7.87 -20.26
N VAL A 43 -20.55 -9.21 -20.12
CA VAL A 43 -19.35 -10.04 -20.34
C VAL A 43 -19.40 -10.76 -21.69
N LEU A 44 -18.31 -10.64 -22.44
CA LEU A 44 -18.06 -11.34 -23.69
C LEU A 44 -16.96 -12.38 -23.46
N PHE A 45 -17.32 -13.66 -23.51
CA PHE A 45 -16.35 -14.76 -23.54
C PHE A 45 -15.87 -15.00 -24.97
N VAL A 46 -14.55 -14.96 -25.16
CA VAL A 46 -13.91 -14.98 -26.47
C VAL A 46 -12.89 -16.11 -26.55
N GLU A 47 -12.88 -16.79 -27.70
CA GLU A 47 -11.83 -17.72 -28.12
C GLU A 47 -11.24 -17.23 -29.46
N ILE A 48 -9.93 -17.35 -29.62
CA ILE A 48 -9.27 -17.13 -30.91
C ILE A 48 -9.11 -18.49 -31.59
N ASP A 49 -9.65 -18.60 -32.80
CA ASP A 49 -9.39 -19.72 -33.70
C ASP A 49 -8.15 -19.38 -34.52
N PHE A 50 -7.01 -19.97 -34.15
CA PHE A 50 -5.72 -19.82 -34.83
C PHE A 50 -5.69 -20.64 -36.12
N ASP A 51 -6.63 -20.35 -37.03
CA ASP A 51 -6.82 -21.07 -38.28
C ASP A 51 -5.70 -20.81 -39.30
N ALA A 52 -5.02 -19.66 -39.21
CA ALA A 52 -3.88 -19.32 -40.06
C ALA A 52 -2.55 -19.81 -39.49
N LYS A 53 -2.36 -19.78 -38.16
CA LYS A 53 -1.13 -20.21 -37.47
C LYS A 53 -1.44 -21.06 -36.22
N PRO A 54 -1.89 -22.32 -36.39
CA PRO A 54 -2.29 -23.17 -35.27
C PRO A 54 -1.20 -23.37 -34.21
N GLU A 55 0.08 -23.31 -34.61
CA GLU A 55 1.24 -23.43 -33.72
C GLU A 55 1.40 -22.24 -32.75
N LYS A 56 0.65 -21.16 -32.96
CA LYS A 56 0.62 -19.99 -32.07
C LYS A 56 -0.48 -20.03 -31.03
N ASP A 57 -1.38 -21.02 -31.08
CA ASP A 57 -2.38 -21.20 -30.04
C ASP A 57 -1.71 -21.60 -28.72
N PRO A 58 -1.77 -20.76 -27.66
CA PRO A 58 -1.17 -21.11 -26.37
C PRO A 58 -1.94 -22.23 -25.66
N GLN A 59 -3.15 -22.57 -26.12
CA GLN A 59 -4.01 -23.60 -25.54
C GLN A 59 -4.76 -24.39 -26.63
N PRO A 60 -4.04 -25.14 -27.49
CA PRO A 60 -4.60 -25.76 -28.70
C PRO A 60 -5.69 -26.80 -28.42
N ASN A 61 -5.65 -27.41 -27.23
CA ASN A 61 -6.57 -28.45 -26.79
C ASN A 61 -7.61 -27.95 -25.77
N GLY A 62 -7.65 -26.66 -25.46
CA GLY A 62 -8.38 -26.13 -24.31
C GLY A 62 -7.75 -26.52 -22.97
N ALA A 63 -8.48 -26.28 -21.90
CA ALA A 63 -8.11 -26.65 -20.52
C ALA A 63 -9.34 -27.18 -19.75
N GLU A 64 -9.12 -27.73 -18.55
CA GLU A 64 -10.20 -28.26 -17.70
C GLU A 64 -11.22 -27.18 -17.31
N HIS A 65 -10.75 -25.98 -16.97
CA HIS A 65 -11.59 -24.85 -16.59
C HIS A 65 -12.22 -24.12 -17.79
N TRP A 66 -11.67 -24.32 -18.99
CA TRP A 66 -12.19 -23.71 -20.22
C TRP A 66 -11.90 -24.59 -21.45
N HIS A 67 -12.87 -25.43 -21.80
CA HIS A 67 -12.79 -26.31 -22.96
C HIS A 67 -12.86 -25.53 -24.28
N LYS A 68 -12.14 -26.01 -25.30
CA LYS A 68 -12.14 -25.41 -26.64
C LYS A 68 -13.54 -25.40 -27.23
N GLY A 69 -13.94 -24.27 -27.83
CA GLY A 69 -15.26 -24.10 -28.43
C GLY A 69 -16.43 -24.02 -27.43
N GLN A 70 -16.16 -23.92 -26.12
CA GLN A 70 -17.20 -23.84 -25.08
C GLN A 70 -17.02 -22.57 -24.22
N LEU A 71 -18.06 -22.21 -23.47
CA LEU A 71 -17.94 -21.21 -22.41
C LEU A 71 -17.15 -21.78 -21.21
N PRO A 72 -16.47 -20.95 -20.41
CA PRO A 72 -15.71 -21.44 -19.26
C PRO A 72 -16.64 -22.07 -18.22
N THR A 73 -16.12 -23.07 -17.49
CA THR A 73 -16.90 -23.79 -16.48
C THR A 73 -17.29 -22.88 -15.30
N TRP A 74 -16.47 -21.88 -15.01
CA TRP A 74 -16.66 -20.87 -13.96
C TRP A 74 -17.42 -19.60 -14.40
N LYS A 75 -17.97 -19.52 -15.63
CA LYS A 75 -18.67 -18.31 -16.12
C LYS A 75 -19.72 -17.73 -15.16
N ASP A 76 -20.42 -18.60 -14.43
CA ASP A 76 -21.48 -18.23 -13.46
C ASP A 76 -20.92 -17.79 -12.10
N ARG A 77 -19.60 -17.96 -11.87
CA ARG A 77 -18.89 -17.49 -10.67
C ARG A 77 -18.32 -16.09 -10.82
N VAL A 78 -18.35 -15.47 -12.01
CA VAL A 78 -17.76 -14.13 -12.21
C VAL A 78 -18.62 -13.08 -11.51
N PHE A 79 -19.89 -12.99 -11.90
CA PHE A 79 -20.85 -12.01 -11.38
C PHE A 79 -22.20 -12.64 -11.07
N ASP A 80 -22.86 -12.13 -10.03
CA ASP A 80 -24.28 -12.37 -9.81
C ASP A 80 -25.10 -11.49 -10.79
N PRO A 81 -26.14 -12.02 -11.46
CA PRO A 81 -26.95 -11.24 -12.40
C PRO A 81 -27.91 -10.27 -11.72
N PHE A 82 -28.31 -10.59 -10.48
CA PHE A 82 -29.31 -9.86 -9.70
C PHE A 82 -28.79 -9.59 -8.28
N PRO A 83 -29.26 -8.51 -7.63
CA PRO A 83 -28.87 -8.20 -6.26
C PRO A 83 -29.33 -9.29 -5.29
N MET A 84 -28.45 -9.64 -4.35
CA MET A 84 -28.72 -10.59 -3.28
C MET A 84 -28.35 -9.97 -1.92
N ALA A 85 -28.94 -10.48 -0.84
CA ALA A 85 -28.55 -10.07 0.51
C ALA A 85 -27.06 -10.33 0.78
N VAL A 86 -26.58 -11.49 0.32
CA VAL A 86 -25.15 -11.84 0.27
C VAL A 86 -24.87 -12.39 -1.12
N GLN A 87 -24.02 -11.70 -1.86
CA GLN A 87 -23.59 -12.08 -3.20
C GLN A 87 -22.78 -13.39 -3.15
N LYS A 88 -22.83 -14.15 -4.23
CA LYS A 88 -22.24 -15.50 -4.31
C LYS A 88 -21.13 -15.61 -5.34
N ALA A 89 -21.21 -14.84 -6.42
CA ALA A 89 -20.16 -14.78 -7.41
C ALA A 89 -18.94 -14.02 -6.87
N ASP A 90 -17.76 -14.40 -7.32
CA ASP A 90 -16.48 -14.01 -6.71
C ASP A 90 -16.28 -12.48 -6.78
N VAL A 91 -16.55 -11.85 -7.94
CA VAL A 91 -16.37 -10.40 -8.11
C VAL A 91 -17.50 -9.60 -7.44
N SER A 92 -18.75 -10.05 -7.58
CA SER A 92 -19.90 -9.43 -6.93
C SER A 92 -19.76 -9.43 -5.40
N ARG A 93 -19.29 -10.56 -4.84
CA ARG A 93 -19.05 -10.69 -3.41
C ARG A 93 -17.88 -9.84 -2.93
N TYR A 94 -16.80 -9.78 -3.70
CA TYR A 94 -15.66 -8.90 -3.40
C TYR A 94 -16.10 -7.45 -3.22
N TYR A 95 -16.80 -6.86 -4.20
CA TYR A 95 -17.24 -5.47 -4.12
C TYR A 95 -18.28 -5.24 -3.04
N GLN A 96 -19.16 -6.20 -2.76
CA GLN A 96 -20.09 -6.11 -1.63
C GLN A 96 -19.33 -6.01 -0.30
N ASP A 97 -18.34 -6.88 -0.07
CA ASP A 97 -17.59 -6.93 1.20
C ASP A 97 -16.71 -5.67 1.38
N ILE A 98 -15.90 -5.31 0.38
CA ILE A 98 -14.98 -4.17 0.52
C ILE A 98 -15.71 -2.84 0.60
N SER A 99 -16.89 -2.71 0.00
CA SER A 99 -17.68 -1.47 0.06
C SER A 99 -18.68 -1.42 1.21
N LEU A 100 -18.78 -2.48 2.01
CA LEU A 100 -19.79 -2.61 3.07
C LEU A 100 -21.22 -2.43 2.50
N GLY A 101 -21.44 -2.99 1.31
CA GLY A 101 -22.70 -2.91 0.56
C GLY A 101 -22.96 -1.58 -0.16
N ARG A 102 -22.04 -0.60 -0.10
CA ARG A 102 -22.21 0.71 -0.76
C ARG A 102 -22.06 0.65 -2.27
N TYR A 103 -21.42 -0.41 -2.78
CA TYR A 103 -21.21 -0.64 -4.19
C TYR A 103 -21.55 -2.09 -4.55
N THR A 104 -22.46 -2.25 -5.50
CA THR A 104 -22.94 -3.54 -5.98
C THR A 104 -22.52 -3.70 -7.43
N VAL A 105 -21.63 -4.65 -7.69
CA VAL A 105 -21.19 -4.99 -9.04
C VAL A 105 -21.87 -6.28 -9.48
N LEU A 106 -22.75 -6.17 -10.46
CA LEU A 106 -23.47 -7.29 -11.07
C LEU A 106 -22.96 -7.52 -12.49
N GLY A 107 -23.39 -8.61 -13.10
CA GLY A 107 -23.05 -8.87 -14.49
C GLY A 107 -23.82 -10.03 -15.08
N ASP A 108 -23.87 -10.04 -16.40
CA ASP A 108 -24.39 -11.16 -17.18
C ASP A 108 -23.58 -11.28 -18.47
N TYR A 109 -23.66 -12.44 -19.13
CA TYR A 109 -22.82 -12.75 -20.27
C TYR A 109 -23.65 -13.15 -21.49
N ILE A 110 -23.09 -12.95 -22.68
CA ILE A 110 -23.70 -13.44 -23.93
C ILE A 110 -23.73 -14.96 -23.89
N ASP A 111 -24.89 -15.57 -24.12
CA ASP A 111 -25.17 -16.99 -23.87
C ASP A 111 -24.36 -18.00 -24.71
N THR A 112 -23.46 -17.51 -25.56
CA THR A 112 -22.72 -18.23 -26.58
C THR A 112 -21.29 -17.70 -26.71
N LEU A 113 -20.29 -18.59 -26.81
CA LEU A 113 -18.87 -18.24 -27.00
C LEU A 113 -18.67 -17.45 -28.30
N ILE A 114 -17.88 -16.37 -28.26
CA ILE A 114 -17.47 -15.62 -29.45
C ILE A 114 -16.15 -16.18 -29.98
N THR A 115 -16.12 -16.61 -31.24
CA THR A 115 -14.92 -17.17 -31.88
C THR A 115 -14.37 -16.20 -32.91
N LEU A 116 -13.14 -15.73 -32.70
CA LEU A 116 -12.44 -14.84 -33.61
C LEU A 116 -11.46 -15.65 -34.46
N LYS A 117 -11.72 -15.73 -35.77
CA LYS A 117 -10.77 -16.37 -36.70
C LYS A 117 -9.58 -15.46 -36.96
N GLU A 118 -8.37 -15.99 -36.80
CA GLU A 118 -7.12 -15.26 -37.07
C GLU A 118 -7.08 -14.75 -38.51
N SER A 119 -7.56 -15.55 -39.47
CA SER A 119 -7.62 -15.17 -40.89
C SER A 119 -8.56 -14.00 -41.18
N GLU A 120 -9.61 -13.80 -40.40
CA GLU A 120 -10.56 -12.68 -40.54
C GLU A 120 -10.09 -11.41 -39.83
N TYR A 121 -9.26 -11.56 -38.79
CA TYR A 121 -8.83 -10.47 -37.91
C TYR A 121 -7.30 -10.42 -37.76
N PRO A 122 -6.58 -9.81 -38.72
CA PRO A 122 -5.10 -9.76 -38.74
C PRO A 122 -4.43 -9.11 -37.51
N GLY A 123 -5.22 -8.46 -36.63
CA GLY A 123 -4.76 -7.81 -35.41
C GLY A 123 -5.03 -8.59 -34.12
N VAL A 124 -5.70 -9.75 -34.16
CA VAL A 124 -6.26 -10.44 -32.98
C VAL A 124 -5.22 -10.83 -31.91
N HIS A 125 -3.93 -10.87 -32.26
CA HIS A 125 -2.84 -11.10 -31.31
C HIS A 125 -2.50 -9.87 -30.45
N GLN A 126 -2.93 -8.68 -30.86
CA GLN A 126 -2.74 -7.44 -30.12
C GLN A 126 -3.84 -7.30 -29.07
N ALA A 127 -3.45 -7.33 -27.80
CA ALA A 127 -4.35 -7.22 -26.65
C ALA A 127 -5.43 -6.14 -26.81
N HIS A 128 -5.03 -4.92 -27.20
CA HIS A 128 -5.92 -3.76 -27.34
C HIS A 128 -6.97 -3.89 -28.45
N SER A 129 -6.74 -4.76 -29.44
CA SER A 129 -7.65 -4.94 -30.57
C SER A 129 -8.77 -5.94 -30.30
N ILE A 130 -8.59 -6.86 -29.34
CA ILE A 130 -9.47 -8.01 -29.15
C ILE A 130 -10.90 -7.55 -28.85
N GLY A 131 -11.08 -6.50 -28.03
CA GLY A 131 -12.41 -5.99 -27.71
C GLY A 131 -13.19 -5.50 -28.93
N MET A 132 -12.54 -4.75 -29.83
CA MET A 132 -13.15 -4.31 -31.08
C MET A 132 -13.54 -5.51 -31.97
N HIS A 133 -12.69 -6.52 -32.06
CA HIS A 133 -12.97 -7.72 -32.85
C HIS A 133 -14.12 -8.55 -32.25
N ALA A 134 -14.15 -8.70 -30.93
CA ALA A 134 -15.23 -9.36 -30.20
C ALA A 134 -16.58 -8.68 -30.43
N VAL A 135 -16.63 -7.34 -30.40
CA VAL A 135 -17.86 -6.58 -30.71
C VAL A 135 -18.33 -6.82 -32.15
N LYS A 136 -17.42 -6.74 -33.13
CA LYS A 136 -17.76 -7.00 -34.55
C LYS A 136 -18.34 -8.40 -34.74
N GLU A 137 -17.74 -9.41 -34.11
CA GLU A 137 -18.20 -10.79 -34.21
C GLU A 137 -19.53 -11.00 -33.48
N ALA A 138 -19.71 -10.41 -32.30
CA ALA A 138 -20.95 -10.46 -31.55
C ALA A 138 -22.14 -9.89 -32.35
N ASN A 139 -21.91 -8.77 -33.07
CA ASN A 139 -22.93 -8.12 -33.88
C ASN A 139 -23.45 -8.97 -35.04
N LYS A 140 -22.65 -9.90 -35.58
CA LYS A 140 -23.09 -10.84 -36.63
C LYS A 140 -24.28 -11.72 -36.17
N ARG A 141 -24.53 -11.80 -34.87
CA ARG A 141 -25.64 -12.57 -34.25
C ARG A 141 -26.99 -11.83 -34.27
N GLY A 142 -27.03 -10.59 -34.75
CA GLY A 142 -28.25 -9.79 -34.86
C GLY A 142 -28.57 -9.02 -33.58
N SER A 143 -29.11 -9.69 -32.56
CA SER A 143 -29.58 -9.04 -31.32
C SER A 143 -28.88 -9.56 -30.07
N LEU A 144 -28.81 -8.72 -29.04
CA LEU A 144 -28.30 -9.12 -27.72
C LEU A 144 -29.11 -10.29 -27.16
N ARG A 145 -28.40 -11.36 -26.77
CA ARG A 145 -28.94 -12.52 -26.06
C ARG A 145 -28.04 -12.87 -24.90
N THR A 146 -28.48 -12.52 -23.70
CA THR A 146 -27.76 -12.81 -22.46
C THR A 146 -28.29 -14.08 -21.82
N ARG A 147 -27.50 -14.70 -20.94
CA ARG A 147 -27.89 -15.93 -20.25
C ARG A 147 -29.18 -15.78 -19.45
N HIS A 148 -29.40 -14.63 -18.83
CA HIS A 148 -30.53 -14.39 -17.94
C HIS A 148 -31.63 -13.52 -18.56
N GLY A 149 -31.58 -13.28 -19.88
CA GLY A 149 -32.62 -12.53 -20.60
C GLY A 149 -32.61 -11.02 -20.35
N LEU A 150 -31.50 -10.48 -19.85
CA LEU A 150 -31.27 -9.05 -19.69
C LEU A 150 -31.09 -8.35 -21.04
N THR A 151 -31.58 -7.11 -21.09
CA THR A 151 -31.57 -6.21 -22.26
C THR A 151 -30.52 -5.11 -22.08
N VAL A 152 -30.29 -4.28 -23.10
CA VAL A 152 -29.33 -3.16 -23.01
C VAL A 152 -29.64 -2.22 -21.84
N ALA A 153 -30.93 -1.97 -21.56
CA ALA A 153 -31.36 -1.09 -20.47
C ALA A 153 -30.93 -1.59 -19.08
N ASP A 154 -30.70 -2.90 -18.92
CA ASP A 154 -30.23 -3.48 -17.67
C ASP A 154 -28.74 -3.22 -17.41
N PHE A 155 -27.98 -2.84 -18.44
CA PHE A 155 -26.55 -2.53 -18.37
C PHE A 155 -26.27 -1.02 -18.46
N ASP A 156 -27.31 -0.19 -18.40
CA ASP A 156 -27.27 1.26 -18.54
C ASP A 156 -27.88 1.90 -17.29
N LEU A 157 -27.11 1.91 -16.20
CA LEU A 157 -27.59 2.39 -14.90
C LEU A 157 -27.02 3.77 -14.56
N TRP A 158 -26.04 4.27 -15.33
CA TRP A 158 -25.36 5.54 -15.11
C TRP A 158 -25.29 6.35 -16.39
N LYS A 159 -25.41 7.67 -16.24
CA LYS A 159 -25.22 8.58 -17.37
C LYS A 159 -23.75 8.65 -17.78
N ALA A 160 -23.52 8.57 -19.08
CA ALA A 160 -22.20 8.69 -19.68
C ALA A 160 -21.49 10.01 -19.36
N ARG A 161 -20.15 9.96 -19.49
CA ARG A 161 -19.24 11.14 -19.52
C ARG A 161 -19.14 11.93 -18.21
N GLY A 162 -19.36 11.28 -17.07
CA GLY A 162 -18.97 11.85 -15.78
C GLY A 162 -17.48 12.18 -15.75
N ARG A 163 -17.12 13.35 -15.19
CA ARG A 163 -15.70 13.71 -15.03
C ARG A 163 -15.12 13.10 -13.76
N ALA A 164 -13.81 12.94 -13.77
CA ALA A 164 -13.02 12.51 -12.61
C ALA A 164 -13.36 13.35 -11.39
N GLY A 165 -13.85 12.72 -10.32
CA GLY A 165 -14.18 13.35 -9.05
C GLY A 165 -15.48 14.17 -9.04
N GLU A 166 -16.18 14.33 -10.16
CA GLU A 166 -17.55 14.88 -10.16
C GLU A 166 -18.56 13.76 -9.84
N PRO A 167 -19.64 14.05 -9.08
CA PRO A 167 -20.70 13.08 -8.81
C PRO A 167 -21.24 12.47 -10.11
N LYS A 168 -21.35 11.14 -10.14
CA LYS A 168 -21.92 10.42 -11.28
C LYS A 168 -23.45 10.45 -11.18
N LEU A 169 -24.12 10.67 -12.31
CA LEU A 169 -25.58 10.76 -12.35
C LEU A 169 -26.17 9.37 -12.61
N ALA A 170 -27.07 8.93 -11.74
CA ALA A 170 -27.79 7.68 -11.93
C ALA A 170 -28.87 7.81 -13.02
N GLY A 171 -29.14 6.70 -13.70
CA GLY A 171 -30.17 6.56 -14.72
C GLY A 171 -29.58 6.30 -16.11
N PRO A 172 -30.40 5.74 -17.02
CA PRO A 172 -29.94 5.27 -18.32
C PRO A 172 -29.67 6.43 -19.27
N ASP A 173 -28.73 6.28 -20.21
CA ASP A 173 -28.53 7.18 -21.34
C ASP A 173 -29.67 7.17 -22.37
N ASP A 174 -29.72 8.21 -23.22
CA ASP A 174 -30.66 8.30 -24.36
C ASP A 174 -29.90 8.77 -25.62
N PRO A 175 -29.69 7.89 -26.63
CA PRO A 175 -30.02 6.46 -26.63
C PRO A 175 -29.19 5.70 -25.59
N HIS A 176 -29.63 4.48 -25.24
CA HIS A 176 -28.95 3.64 -24.25
C HIS A 176 -27.44 3.44 -24.52
N SER A 177 -26.66 3.27 -23.45
CA SER A 177 -25.26 2.81 -23.51
C SER A 177 -24.97 1.75 -22.46
N TYR A 178 -23.99 0.88 -22.71
CA TYR A 178 -23.48 0.00 -21.65
C TYR A 178 -22.57 0.80 -20.70
N ASP A 179 -22.81 0.75 -19.39
CA ASP A 179 -21.91 1.34 -18.39
C ASP A 179 -20.49 0.74 -18.52
N HIS A 180 -20.42 -0.59 -18.71
CA HIS A 180 -19.16 -1.31 -18.88
C HIS A 180 -19.32 -2.60 -19.71
N VAL A 181 -18.40 -2.80 -20.64
CA VAL A 181 -18.25 -4.05 -21.41
C VAL A 181 -16.94 -4.73 -21.06
N MET A 182 -17.01 -5.99 -20.65
CA MET A 182 -15.85 -6.78 -20.25
C MET A 182 -15.61 -7.93 -21.22
N VAL A 183 -14.38 -8.08 -21.69
CA VAL A 183 -13.98 -9.15 -22.62
C VAL A 183 -13.03 -10.10 -21.90
N ILE A 184 -13.35 -11.38 -21.86
CA ILE A 184 -12.48 -12.39 -21.27
C ILE A 184 -12.10 -13.39 -22.36
N VAL A 185 -10.80 -13.59 -22.56
CA VAL A 185 -10.27 -14.34 -23.69
C VAL A 185 -9.57 -15.61 -23.21
N ARG A 186 -9.91 -16.75 -23.80
CA ARG A 186 -9.34 -18.06 -23.46
C ARG A 186 -7.85 -18.13 -23.80
N ASN A 187 -7.52 -17.90 -25.07
CA ASN A 187 -6.24 -18.24 -25.67
C ASN A 187 -5.68 -17.09 -26.53
N SER A 188 -5.05 -16.10 -25.91
CA SER A 188 -4.51 -14.92 -26.64
C SER A 188 -3.12 -14.52 -26.21
N GLY A 189 -2.58 -13.41 -26.71
CA GLY A 189 -1.34 -12.83 -26.17
C GLY A 189 -1.49 -12.32 -24.73
N LEU A 190 -2.72 -12.06 -24.26
CA LEU A 190 -3.02 -11.80 -22.85
C LEU A 190 -3.02 -13.14 -22.10
N GLY A 191 -1.97 -13.37 -21.33
CA GLY A 191 -1.87 -14.53 -20.43
C GLY A 191 -2.78 -14.41 -19.21
N HIS A 192 -2.83 -15.48 -18.40
CA HIS A 192 -3.46 -15.39 -17.08
C HIS A 192 -2.73 -14.38 -16.20
N GLY A 193 -3.47 -13.54 -15.48
CA GLY A 193 -2.90 -12.43 -14.68
C GLY A 193 -2.56 -11.19 -15.49
N GLN A 194 -2.94 -11.13 -16.78
CA GLN A 194 -2.80 -9.93 -17.62
C GLN A 194 -4.16 -9.38 -18.02
N GLY A 195 -4.26 -8.05 -18.02
CA GLY A 195 -5.48 -7.35 -18.35
C GLY A 195 -5.20 -5.89 -18.67
N SER A 196 -6.26 -5.19 -19.05
CA SER A 196 -6.27 -3.73 -19.11
C SER A 196 -7.70 -3.22 -19.09
N THR A 197 -7.86 -1.98 -18.65
CA THR A 197 -9.11 -1.22 -18.74
C THR A 197 -8.91 0.05 -19.54
N ASP A 198 -9.95 0.54 -20.20
CA ASP A 198 -9.95 1.85 -20.83
C ASP A 198 -11.26 2.60 -20.57
N SER A 199 -11.17 3.93 -20.53
CA SER A 199 -12.32 4.78 -20.80
C SER A 199 -12.72 4.66 -22.27
N GLY A 200 -14.01 4.59 -22.54
CA GLY A 200 -14.60 4.51 -23.86
C GLY A 200 -14.96 3.10 -24.31
N SER A 201 -15.41 3.02 -25.55
CA SER A 201 -16.07 1.85 -26.10
C SER A 201 -15.15 1.01 -27.01
N PRO A 202 -15.28 -0.34 -27.01
CA PRO A 202 -14.64 -1.19 -28.02
C PRO A 202 -15.26 -1.03 -29.41
N GLY A 203 -16.45 -0.41 -29.50
CA GLY A 203 -17.27 -0.27 -30.70
C GLY A 203 -18.75 -0.36 -30.35
N GLU A 204 -19.62 -0.12 -31.33
CA GLU A 204 -21.07 -0.29 -31.15
C GLU A 204 -21.41 -1.77 -31.06
N LEU A 205 -21.81 -2.24 -29.87
CA LEU A 205 -22.27 -3.59 -29.59
C LEU A 205 -23.80 -3.61 -29.66
N TYR A 206 -24.36 -4.37 -30.59
CA TYR A 206 -25.79 -4.41 -30.88
C TYR A 206 -26.44 -3.02 -31.07
N GLY A 207 -25.68 -2.08 -31.65
CA GLY A 207 -26.12 -0.70 -31.92
C GLY A 207 -25.85 0.30 -30.79
N PHE A 208 -25.26 -0.13 -29.67
CA PHE A 208 -25.03 0.73 -28.50
C PHE A 208 -23.54 0.77 -28.13
N ARG A 209 -23.06 1.94 -27.68
CA ARG A 209 -21.67 2.12 -27.22
C ARG A 209 -21.55 1.76 -25.74
N SER A 210 -20.32 1.71 -25.25
CA SER A 210 -20.05 1.60 -23.82
C SER A 210 -19.24 2.78 -23.29
N ASP A 211 -19.43 3.11 -22.02
CA ASP A 211 -18.68 4.17 -21.35
C ASP A 211 -17.26 3.77 -21.02
N THR A 212 -17.09 2.52 -20.64
CA THR A 212 -15.81 1.93 -20.29
C THR A 212 -15.73 0.51 -20.82
N GLN A 213 -14.51 -0.03 -20.87
CA GLN A 213 -14.28 -1.41 -21.28
C GLN A 213 -13.10 -2.03 -20.55
N SER A 214 -13.08 -3.34 -20.47
CA SER A 214 -11.94 -4.10 -19.94
C SER A 214 -11.71 -5.38 -20.73
N ARG A 215 -10.48 -5.89 -20.68
CA ARG A 215 -10.09 -7.13 -21.36
C ARG A 215 -9.07 -7.92 -20.56
N PHE A 216 -9.27 -9.24 -20.49
CA PHE A 216 -8.50 -10.13 -19.63
C PHE A 216 -8.14 -11.44 -20.33
N GLY A 217 -6.95 -11.95 -20.02
CA GLY A 217 -6.55 -13.31 -20.36
C GLY A 217 -6.91 -14.30 -19.25
N ALA A 218 -7.51 -15.43 -19.61
CA ALA A 218 -8.02 -16.43 -18.66
C ALA A 218 -7.45 -17.83 -18.90
N MET A 219 -6.18 -17.91 -19.30
CA MET A 219 -5.54 -19.17 -19.67
C MET A 219 -5.57 -20.21 -18.55
N ASN A 220 -5.37 -19.83 -17.28
CA ASN A 220 -5.18 -20.82 -16.21
C ASN A 220 -6.42 -21.05 -15.32
N ASP A 221 -7.23 -20.01 -15.10
CA ASP A 221 -8.50 -20.07 -14.37
C ASP A 221 -9.24 -18.73 -14.57
N LEU A 222 -10.36 -18.53 -13.86
CA LEU A 222 -10.98 -17.22 -13.62
C LEU A 222 -9.90 -16.18 -13.28
N PRO A 223 -9.73 -15.11 -14.09
CA PRO A 223 -8.68 -14.12 -13.88
C PRO A 223 -9.05 -13.11 -12.77
N PHE A 224 -9.50 -13.59 -11.61
CA PHE A 224 -10.10 -12.78 -10.54
C PHE A 224 -9.19 -11.63 -10.08
N GLU A 225 -7.91 -11.91 -9.86
CA GLU A 225 -6.93 -10.97 -9.32
C GLU A 225 -6.69 -9.77 -10.24
N ILE A 226 -6.40 -10.05 -11.51
CA ILE A 226 -6.17 -9.00 -12.49
C ILE A 226 -7.46 -8.29 -12.87
N LEU A 227 -8.60 -9.01 -12.86
CA LEU A 227 -9.91 -8.43 -13.13
C LEU A 227 -10.24 -7.34 -12.12
N LYS A 228 -10.16 -7.63 -10.81
CA LYS A 228 -10.44 -6.62 -9.78
C LYS A 228 -9.43 -5.46 -9.85
N HIS A 229 -8.16 -5.75 -10.09
CA HIS A 229 -7.11 -4.74 -10.20
C HIS A 229 -7.39 -3.72 -11.31
N GLU A 230 -7.62 -4.21 -12.53
CA GLU A 230 -7.87 -3.34 -13.68
C GLU A 230 -9.24 -2.67 -13.61
N PHE A 231 -10.26 -3.33 -13.06
CA PHE A 231 -11.55 -2.68 -12.85
C PHE A 231 -11.44 -1.54 -11.81
N ASN A 232 -10.60 -1.69 -10.80
CA ASN A 232 -10.37 -0.65 -9.80
C ASN A 232 -9.70 0.60 -10.39
N HIS A 233 -8.94 0.49 -11.49
CA HIS A 233 -8.52 1.66 -12.26
C HIS A 233 -9.68 2.50 -12.78
N LEU A 234 -10.90 1.99 -12.93
CA LEU A 234 -12.05 2.82 -13.30
C LEU A 234 -12.65 3.59 -12.11
N LEU A 235 -12.32 3.17 -10.88
CA LEU A 235 -12.85 3.72 -9.65
C LEU A 235 -11.87 4.69 -8.97
N ILE A 236 -10.62 4.27 -8.76
CA ILE A 236 -9.71 4.95 -7.83
C ILE A 236 -8.72 5.92 -8.49
N GLY A 237 -8.27 5.64 -9.71
CA GLY A 237 -7.20 6.40 -10.36
C GLY A 237 -6.29 5.58 -11.26
N GLY A 238 -5.32 6.24 -11.90
CA GLY A 238 -4.44 5.63 -12.91
C GLY A 238 -3.29 4.83 -12.32
N ASN A 239 -2.28 4.53 -13.13
CA ASN A 239 -1.10 3.75 -12.72
C ASN A 239 -0.33 4.34 -11.54
N ASN A 240 -0.53 5.63 -11.25
CA ASN A 240 0.06 6.22 -10.06
C ASN A 240 -0.60 5.74 -8.76
N PHE A 241 -1.78 5.12 -8.79
CA PHE A 241 -2.45 4.56 -7.62
C PHE A 241 -2.04 3.12 -7.28
N HIS A 242 -1.17 2.50 -8.08
CA HIS A 242 -0.61 1.19 -7.75
C HIS A 242 0.00 1.18 -6.34
N SER A 243 -0.43 0.21 -5.53
CA SER A 243 -0.01 -0.01 -4.14
C SER A 243 -0.35 -1.42 -3.72
N GLY A 244 0.10 -1.86 -2.53
CA GLY A 244 -0.33 -3.13 -1.94
C GLY A 244 0.00 -4.35 -2.80
N GLY A 245 1.14 -4.35 -3.50
CA GLY A 245 1.56 -5.47 -4.37
C GLY A 245 1.16 -5.37 -5.84
N GLY A 246 0.60 -4.25 -6.30
CA GLY A 246 0.26 -4.05 -7.72
C GLY A 246 1.21 -3.18 -8.54
N ASN A 247 2.32 -2.73 -7.96
CA ASN A 247 3.21 -1.77 -8.63
C ASN A 247 4.32 -2.45 -9.44
N ALA A 248 4.96 -1.69 -10.32
CA ALA A 248 6.07 -2.12 -11.15
C ALA A 248 7.21 -1.09 -11.18
N ALA A 249 8.44 -1.58 -11.39
CA ALA A 249 9.67 -0.78 -11.28
C ALA A 249 9.75 0.42 -12.26
N GLN A 250 8.99 0.39 -13.37
CA GLN A 250 8.95 1.51 -14.32
C GLN A 250 8.20 2.74 -13.81
N PHE A 251 7.25 2.59 -12.88
CA PHE A 251 6.42 3.69 -12.40
C PHE A 251 7.18 4.51 -11.35
N GLU A 252 6.87 5.81 -11.23
CA GLU A 252 7.37 6.61 -10.12
C GLU A 252 6.73 6.13 -8.81
N SER A 253 7.54 5.98 -7.75
CA SER A 253 7.08 5.41 -6.49
C SER A 253 7.71 6.08 -5.29
N THR A 254 7.03 6.03 -4.15
CA THR A 254 7.39 6.74 -2.91
C THR A 254 8.61 6.14 -2.21
N PHE A 255 8.80 4.83 -2.37
CA PHE A 255 9.90 4.07 -1.79
C PHE A 255 10.82 3.53 -2.87
N LEU A 256 12.08 3.30 -2.48
CA LEU A 256 13.07 2.66 -3.33
C LEU A 256 12.73 1.18 -3.62
N PRO A 257 12.45 0.32 -2.62
CA PRO A 257 11.90 -1.01 -2.87
C PRO A 257 10.45 -0.95 -3.35
N LEU A 258 10.05 -1.91 -4.18
CA LEU A 258 8.64 -2.11 -4.53
C LEU A 258 7.89 -2.68 -3.31
N GLN A 259 6.64 -2.27 -3.15
CA GLN A 259 5.83 -2.67 -1.99
C GLN A 259 4.86 -3.79 -2.35
N GLY A 260 4.86 -4.86 -1.55
CA GLY A 260 3.76 -5.81 -1.42
C GLY A 260 2.65 -5.26 -0.54
N GLY A 261 1.97 -6.12 0.23
CA GLY A 261 0.87 -5.72 1.11
C GLY A 261 -0.52 -5.98 0.52
N TRP A 262 -1.52 -5.21 0.93
CA TRP A 262 -2.89 -5.35 0.44
C TRP A 262 -3.51 -3.98 0.15
N SER A 263 -4.24 -3.90 -0.96
CA SER A 263 -5.08 -2.76 -1.33
C SER A 263 -6.00 -3.16 -2.49
N MET A 264 -6.96 -2.30 -2.84
CA MET A 264 -7.75 -2.43 -4.08
C MET A 264 -6.86 -2.50 -5.32
N MET A 265 -5.75 -1.77 -5.32
CA MET A 265 -4.78 -1.77 -6.41
C MET A 265 -3.74 -2.89 -6.30
N GLY A 266 -3.93 -3.84 -5.38
CA GLY A 266 -3.12 -5.05 -5.30
C GLY A 266 -3.27 -5.95 -6.54
N ALA A 267 -2.21 -6.69 -6.87
CA ALA A 267 -2.18 -7.65 -7.97
C ALA A 267 -1.45 -8.93 -7.53
N SER A 268 -0.68 -9.56 -8.42
CA SER A 268 0.10 -10.77 -8.13
C SER A 268 1.06 -10.64 -6.94
N GLY A 269 1.48 -9.43 -6.58
CA GLY A 269 2.36 -9.13 -5.44
C GLY A 269 1.65 -8.96 -4.09
N SER A 270 0.33 -9.11 -4.02
CA SER A 270 -0.45 -8.86 -2.80
C SER A 270 -0.35 -10.00 -1.78
N SER A 271 -0.41 -9.64 -0.50
CA SER A 271 -0.49 -10.57 0.62
C SER A 271 -1.94 -10.93 0.99
N LEU A 272 -2.86 -9.96 1.04
CA LEU A 272 -4.31 -10.22 1.18
C LEU A 272 -5.07 -9.85 -0.09
N LEU A 273 -6.19 -10.52 -0.33
CA LEU A 273 -7.06 -10.26 -1.50
C LEU A 273 -8.03 -9.08 -1.31
N THR A 274 -8.21 -8.60 -0.08
CA THR A 274 -9.14 -7.52 0.30
C THR A 274 -8.56 -6.11 0.14
N CYS A 275 -9.38 -5.08 0.33
CA CYS A 275 -8.98 -3.67 0.40
C CYS A 275 -8.33 -3.34 1.76
N CYS A 276 -7.63 -2.21 1.87
CA CYS A 276 -7.21 -1.66 3.16
C CYS A 276 -8.17 -0.52 3.61
N ALA A 277 -7.99 -0.02 4.84
CA ALA A 277 -8.80 1.05 5.41
C ALA A 277 -8.65 2.37 4.63
N TRP A 278 -7.44 2.64 4.10
CA TRP A 278 -7.22 3.79 3.23
C TRP A 278 -8.07 3.72 1.96
N ASP A 279 -8.20 2.55 1.32
CA ASP A 279 -9.02 2.40 0.12
C ASP A 279 -10.50 2.72 0.41
N ARG A 280 -11.04 2.16 1.50
CA ARG A 280 -12.43 2.40 1.93
C ARG A 280 -12.69 3.86 2.21
N ASP A 281 -11.80 4.47 2.98
CA ASP A 281 -11.88 5.88 3.29
C ASP A 281 -11.82 6.72 2.02
N ARG A 282 -10.88 6.43 1.11
CA ARG A 282 -10.72 7.12 -0.16
C ARG A 282 -11.99 7.09 -1.00
N MET A 283 -12.67 5.95 -1.05
CA MET A 283 -13.93 5.72 -1.78
C MET A 283 -15.18 6.19 -1.00
N GLY A 284 -15.05 6.65 0.25
CA GLY A 284 -16.20 7.05 1.06
C GLY A 284 -17.11 5.87 1.46
N TRP A 285 -16.55 4.65 1.51
CA TRP A 285 -17.29 3.44 1.86
C TRP A 285 -17.44 3.31 3.37
N MET A 286 -18.57 3.82 3.85
CA MET A 286 -18.96 3.78 5.25
C MET A 286 -20.38 3.24 5.41
N PRO A 287 -20.64 2.41 6.44
CA PRO A 287 -21.98 2.00 6.84
C PRO A 287 -22.90 3.19 7.14
N ASP A 288 -24.20 2.94 7.00
CA ASP A 288 -25.22 3.97 7.25
C ASP A 288 -25.24 4.43 8.70
N GLY A 289 -25.58 5.71 8.89
CA GLY A 289 -25.81 6.32 10.20
C GLY A 289 -24.55 6.61 11.02
N VAL A 290 -23.36 6.44 10.46
CA VAL A 290 -22.11 6.77 11.16
C VAL A 290 -21.81 8.25 11.11
N THR A 291 -21.09 8.72 12.12
CA THR A 291 -20.80 10.14 12.33
C THR A 291 -19.34 10.49 12.04
N HIS A 292 -18.44 9.52 12.14
CA HIS A 292 -17.01 9.71 11.94
C HIS A 292 -16.53 9.02 10.66
N ARG A 293 -15.70 9.76 9.88
CA ARG A 293 -15.03 9.29 8.66
C ARG A 293 -14.20 8.04 8.93
N ILE A 294 -13.30 8.13 9.91
CA ILE A 294 -12.54 7.01 10.46
C ILE A 294 -13.07 6.76 11.85
N ARG A 295 -13.43 5.51 12.16
CA ARG A 295 -14.13 5.20 13.40
C ARG A 295 -13.66 3.90 14.03
N ALA A 296 -13.92 3.83 15.33
CA ALA A 296 -13.82 2.64 16.15
C ALA A 296 -14.90 2.69 17.23
N ARG A 297 -14.88 1.72 18.15
CA ARG A 297 -15.69 1.73 19.36
C ARG A 297 -14.85 2.12 20.58
N ASP A 298 -15.46 2.75 21.57
CA ASP A 298 -14.87 2.85 22.90
C ASP A 298 -15.16 1.60 23.74
N ARG A 299 -14.72 1.59 25.01
CA ARG A 299 -14.98 0.47 25.93
C ARG A 299 -16.46 0.27 26.28
N SER A 300 -17.29 1.28 26.03
CA SER A 300 -18.73 1.27 26.26
C SER A 300 -19.52 1.03 24.97
N ASP A 301 -18.84 0.56 23.91
CA ASP A 301 -19.41 0.26 22.58
C ASP A 301 -19.98 1.48 21.83
N ARG A 302 -19.59 2.70 22.23
CA ARG A 302 -19.99 3.92 21.53
C ARG A 302 -19.04 4.17 20.36
N GLU A 303 -19.60 4.66 19.26
CA GLU A 303 -18.78 5.13 18.14
C GLU A 303 -17.90 6.30 18.58
N VAL A 304 -16.64 6.30 18.17
CA VAL A 304 -15.68 7.38 18.43
C VAL A 304 -14.85 7.68 17.19
N ASN A 305 -14.37 8.93 17.10
CA ASN A 305 -13.42 9.33 16.07
C ASN A 305 -12.11 8.56 16.25
N ALA A 306 -11.67 7.91 15.18
CA ALA A 306 -10.45 7.13 15.15
C ALA A 306 -9.39 7.70 14.17
N ASP A 307 -9.58 8.95 13.74
CA ASP A 307 -8.54 9.77 13.11
C ASP A 307 -7.77 10.53 14.19
N LEU A 308 -6.60 10.01 14.56
CA LEU A 308 -5.87 10.34 15.77
C LEU A 308 -4.67 11.25 15.48
N ASP A 309 -4.52 12.29 16.29
CA ASP A 309 -3.32 13.14 16.34
C ASP A 309 -2.59 12.95 17.68
N PRO A 310 -1.48 12.19 17.71
CA PRO A 310 -0.68 11.97 18.91
C PRO A 310 -0.04 13.23 19.50
N LEU A 311 0.01 14.35 18.76
CA LEU A 311 0.46 15.63 19.31
C LEU A 311 -0.57 16.27 20.24
N ALA A 312 -1.84 15.84 20.17
CA ALA A 312 -2.91 16.32 21.05
C ALA A 312 -2.91 15.64 22.44
N GLY A 313 -2.12 14.57 22.65
CA GLY A 313 -1.98 13.85 23.92
C GLY A 313 -2.22 12.34 23.81
N ASP A 314 -2.31 11.65 24.96
CA ASP A 314 -2.70 10.23 25.00
C ASP A 314 -4.11 10.09 24.40
N THR A 315 -4.22 9.27 23.37
CA THR A 315 -5.44 9.15 22.58
C THR A 315 -6.40 8.10 23.17
N GLY A 316 -5.94 7.23 24.07
CA GLY A 316 -6.80 6.34 24.85
C GLY A 316 -6.91 4.89 24.34
N VAL A 317 -8.05 4.26 24.63
CA VAL A 317 -8.33 2.84 24.34
C VAL A 317 -9.53 2.72 23.40
N TYR A 318 -9.33 1.95 22.35
CA TYR A 318 -10.26 1.71 21.26
C TYR A 318 -10.58 0.22 21.18
N VAL A 319 -11.72 -0.09 20.61
CA VAL A 319 -12.16 -1.45 20.28
C VAL A 319 -12.37 -1.48 18.76
N LEU A 320 -11.56 -2.28 18.09
CA LEU A 320 -11.64 -2.54 16.66
C LEU A 320 -12.37 -3.86 16.45
N ARG A 321 -13.58 -3.78 15.91
CA ARG A 321 -14.29 -4.97 15.40
C ARG A 321 -13.62 -5.44 14.12
N ASP A 322 -14.04 -6.57 13.57
CA ASP A 322 -13.51 -7.08 12.30
C ASP A 322 -13.62 -6.01 11.19
N PHE A 323 -12.48 -5.63 10.62
CA PHE A 323 -12.39 -4.59 9.62
C PHE A 323 -13.27 -4.96 8.43
N VAL A 324 -13.17 -6.19 7.91
CA VAL A 324 -13.89 -6.58 6.69
C VAL A 324 -15.39 -6.43 6.83
N THR A 325 -15.98 -6.82 7.96
CA THR A 325 -17.43 -6.74 8.17
C THR A 325 -17.93 -5.42 8.73
N THR A 326 -17.08 -4.63 9.39
CA THR A 326 -17.53 -3.42 10.12
C THR A 326 -16.91 -2.11 9.65
N GLY A 327 -15.76 -2.15 8.99
CA GLY A 327 -15.00 -0.97 8.56
C GLY A 327 -14.29 -0.22 9.68
N ASP A 328 -14.28 -0.74 10.92
CA ASP A 328 -13.59 -0.08 12.03
C ASP A 328 -12.06 -0.14 11.82
N ALA A 329 -11.38 1.00 12.01
CA ALA A 329 -9.94 1.15 11.86
C ALA A 329 -9.43 2.33 12.70
N LEU A 330 -8.13 2.35 13.00
CA LEU A 330 -7.45 3.57 13.49
C LEU A 330 -6.59 4.15 12.37
N ARG A 331 -6.54 5.47 12.30
CA ARG A 331 -5.58 6.23 11.49
C ARG A 331 -4.83 7.18 12.41
N ILE A 332 -3.50 7.07 12.46
CA ILE A 332 -2.68 7.78 13.44
C ILE A 332 -1.64 8.62 12.73
N ARG A 333 -1.71 9.94 12.87
CA ARG A 333 -0.76 10.86 12.21
C ARG A 333 0.66 10.69 12.77
N MET A 334 1.64 10.59 11.88
CA MET A 334 3.05 10.60 12.28
C MET A 334 3.49 12.02 12.64
N PRO A 335 4.02 12.25 13.86
CA PRO A 335 4.36 13.58 14.33
C PRO A 335 5.71 14.06 13.80
N PHE A 336 5.94 15.37 13.90
CA PHE A 336 7.21 16.06 13.68
C PHE A 336 7.76 16.07 12.24
N ILE A 337 7.04 15.53 11.26
CA ILE A 337 7.40 15.66 9.84
C ILE A 337 7.15 17.11 9.39
N PRO A 338 8.15 17.82 8.84
CA PRO A 338 7.98 19.19 8.32
C PRO A 338 6.88 19.29 7.26
N GLU A 339 6.18 20.43 7.21
CA GLU A 339 5.01 20.65 6.34
C GLU A 339 5.33 20.60 4.83
N ASP A 340 6.58 20.91 4.44
CA ASP A 340 7.05 20.85 3.07
C ASP A 340 7.41 19.41 2.62
N GLN A 341 7.38 18.45 3.53
CA GLN A 341 7.62 17.04 3.25
C GLN A 341 6.30 16.24 3.32
N VAL A 342 6.29 15.09 2.64
CA VAL A 342 5.10 14.23 2.63
C VAL A 342 4.81 13.69 4.03
N GLN A 343 3.65 14.10 4.53
CA GLN A 343 3.09 13.65 5.80
C GLN A 343 2.74 12.16 5.74
N GLN A 344 2.66 11.50 6.91
CA GLN A 344 2.46 10.04 6.99
C GLN A 344 1.46 9.65 8.08
N TRP A 345 0.81 8.51 7.91
CA TRP A 345 -0.20 7.98 8.84
C TRP A 345 -0.07 6.46 8.99
N LEU A 346 -0.13 5.98 10.23
CA LEU A 346 -0.24 4.56 10.53
C LEU A 346 -1.71 4.15 10.54
N TRP A 347 -2.07 3.19 9.70
CA TRP A 347 -3.37 2.52 9.72
C TRP A 347 -3.30 1.25 10.55
N VAL A 348 -4.36 0.99 11.33
CA VAL A 348 -4.50 -0.21 12.15
C VAL A 348 -5.85 -0.84 11.89
N GLU A 349 -5.82 -2.07 11.38
CA GLU A 349 -6.99 -2.87 10.99
C GLU A 349 -7.01 -4.16 11.82
N ASN A 350 -8.19 -4.61 12.27
CA ASN A 350 -8.36 -5.92 12.88
C ASN A 350 -8.93 -6.90 11.85
N HIS A 351 -8.17 -7.91 11.44
CA HIS A 351 -8.66 -8.95 10.53
C HIS A 351 -8.95 -10.23 11.28
N GLN A 352 -10.00 -10.96 10.88
CA GLN A 352 -10.40 -12.22 11.50
C GLN A 352 -10.16 -13.45 10.60
N GLY A 353 -9.95 -13.24 9.31
CA GLY A 353 -9.77 -14.30 8.33
C GLY A 353 -11.09 -14.89 7.82
N SER A 354 -11.04 -15.40 6.59
CA SER A 354 -12.20 -15.84 5.82
C SER A 354 -13.01 -16.95 6.51
N LYS A 355 -12.34 -17.79 7.31
CA LYS A 355 -13.00 -18.86 8.10
C LYS A 355 -13.88 -18.32 9.22
N ARG A 356 -13.63 -17.10 9.73
CA ARG A 356 -14.38 -16.49 10.83
C ARG A 356 -15.42 -15.50 10.36
N ASN A 357 -15.10 -14.65 9.39
CA ASN A 357 -16.03 -13.64 8.89
C ASN A 357 -16.79 -14.05 7.62
N GLY A 358 -16.41 -15.16 6.97
CA GLY A 358 -17.08 -15.66 5.78
C GLY A 358 -16.84 -14.83 4.51
N SER A 359 -15.92 -13.86 4.53
CA SER A 359 -15.50 -13.13 3.33
C SER A 359 -14.48 -13.97 2.55
N PRO A 360 -14.68 -14.25 1.26
CA PRO A 360 -13.74 -15.05 0.47
C PRO A 360 -12.40 -14.36 0.24
N THR A 361 -12.31 -13.04 0.49
CA THR A 361 -11.10 -12.24 0.23
C THR A 361 -10.32 -11.84 1.48
N ASP A 362 -10.83 -12.12 2.67
CA ASP A 362 -10.06 -11.95 3.91
C ASP A 362 -9.14 -13.16 4.16
N ARG A 363 -8.22 -13.39 3.25
CA ARG A 363 -7.30 -14.53 3.26
C ARG A 363 -5.99 -14.15 2.60
N PHE A 364 -4.95 -14.93 2.88
CA PHE A 364 -3.72 -14.76 2.11
C PHE A 364 -3.96 -15.14 0.65
N HIS A 365 -3.25 -14.46 -0.24
CA HIS A 365 -3.47 -14.52 -1.68
C HIS A 365 -3.55 -15.97 -2.21
N TRP A 366 -2.55 -16.78 -1.87
CA TRP A 366 -2.44 -18.17 -2.32
C TRP A 366 -2.91 -19.18 -1.26
N GLU A 367 -3.62 -18.74 -0.23
CA GLU A 367 -4.13 -19.58 0.86
C GLU A 367 -4.99 -20.72 0.31
N GLY A 368 -4.60 -21.97 0.60
CA GLY A 368 -5.34 -23.17 0.20
C GLY A 368 -5.26 -23.52 -1.29
N ILE A 369 -4.64 -22.69 -2.11
CA ILE A 369 -4.36 -22.95 -3.54
C ILE A 369 -2.96 -23.54 -3.69
N ASN A 370 -1.99 -23.08 -2.89
CA ASN A 370 -0.60 -23.48 -3.02
C ASN A 370 0.01 -23.98 -1.69
N PRO A 371 0.72 -25.13 -1.65
CA PRO A 371 1.31 -25.68 -0.41
C PRO A 371 2.34 -24.79 0.32
N CYS A 372 2.88 -23.76 -0.33
CA CYS A 372 3.94 -22.87 0.19
C CYS A 372 3.47 -21.49 0.66
N VAL A 373 2.17 -21.25 0.68
CA VAL A 373 1.61 -20.24 1.59
C VAL A 373 0.98 -21.03 2.71
N THR A 374 1.79 -21.31 3.74
CA THR A 374 1.32 -22.07 4.90
C THR A 374 0.68 -21.17 5.94
N GLY A 375 -0.31 -21.72 6.63
CA GLY A 375 -1.15 -20.98 7.55
C GLY A 375 -2.35 -20.35 6.87
N VAL A 376 -3.20 -19.76 7.70
CA VAL A 376 -4.36 -18.99 7.28
C VAL A 376 -4.29 -17.63 7.94
N VAL A 377 -5.04 -16.65 7.44
CA VAL A 377 -5.21 -15.40 8.18
C VAL A 377 -5.79 -15.71 9.56
N GLU A 378 -5.03 -15.36 10.59
CA GLU A 378 -5.43 -15.49 11.99
C GLU A 378 -5.84 -14.13 12.56
N PRO A 379 -6.75 -14.11 13.56
CA PRO A 379 -7.14 -12.90 14.27
C PRO A 379 -5.96 -12.06 14.77
N GLY A 380 -5.89 -10.81 14.35
CA GLY A 380 -4.79 -9.92 14.73
C GLY A 380 -4.88 -8.53 14.11
N LEU A 381 -3.97 -7.66 14.54
CA LEU A 381 -3.83 -6.33 13.95
C LEU A 381 -2.90 -6.39 12.74
N PHE A 382 -3.37 -5.83 11.64
CA PHE A 382 -2.63 -5.60 10.41
C PHE A 382 -2.44 -4.10 10.25
N MET A 383 -1.23 -3.69 9.87
CA MET A 383 -0.86 -2.28 9.86
C MET A 383 -0.16 -1.88 8.56
N THR A 384 -0.45 -0.66 8.09
CA THR A 384 0.23 -0.05 6.96
C THR A 384 0.59 1.40 7.27
N MET A 385 1.76 1.84 6.80
CA MET A 385 2.11 3.25 6.77
C MET A 385 1.69 3.84 5.43
N GLN A 386 0.81 4.83 5.49
CA GLN A 386 0.46 5.69 4.36
C GLN A 386 1.43 6.86 4.28
N VAL A 387 1.87 7.20 3.07
CA VAL A 387 2.70 8.37 2.78
C VAL A 387 2.02 9.29 1.76
N GLY A 388 1.72 10.52 2.17
CA GLY A 388 0.96 11.45 1.34
C GLY A 388 -0.45 10.94 1.03
N ARG A 389 -0.98 11.24 -0.16
CA ARG A 389 -2.29 10.75 -0.65
C ARG A 389 -3.52 11.10 0.20
N GLU A 390 -3.43 12.18 0.96
CA GLU A 390 -4.55 12.71 1.75
C GLU A 390 -5.53 13.59 1.00
N GLU A 391 -5.11 14.17 -0.12
CA GLU A 391 -5.94 15.12 -0.86
C GLU A 391 -7.13 14.38 -1.49
N ARG A 392 -8.30 14.49 -0.85
CA ARG A 392 -9.57 13.87 -1.30
C ARG A 392 -10.49 14.86 -2.00
N VAL A 393 -10.16 16.15 -1.95
CA VAL A 393 -10.95 17.24 -2.52
C VAL A 393 -10.03 18.14 -3.35
N GLY A 394 -10.45 18.50 -4.57
CA GLY A 394 -9.73 19.42 -5.43
C GLY A 394 -9.26 18.84 -6.77
N PRO A 395 -8.55 19.63 -7.59
CA PRO A 395 -8.13 19.24 -8.93
C PRO A 395 -6.96 18.24 -8.96
N SER A 396 -6.21 18.10 -7.88
CA SER A 396 -5.02 17.24 -7.81
C SER A 396 -5.29 15.90 -7.12
N ILE A 397 -6.56 15.59 -6.79
CA ILE A 397 -6.94 14.37 -6.07
C ILE A 397 -6.43 13.10 -6.74
N PHE A 398 -6.33 13.04 -8.08
CA PHE A 398 -5.82 11.87 -8.81
C PHE A 398 -4.32 11.92 -9.16
N ASN A 399 -3.57 12.89 -8.64
CA ASN A 399 -2.12 13.03 -8.84
C ASN A 399 -1.31 12.36 -7.72
N GLY A 400 0.00 12.19 -7.93
CA GLY A 400 0.95 11.65 -6.95
C GLY A 400 1.71 10.44 -7.49
N ALA A 401 2.54 9.80 -6.66
CA ALA A 401 3.32 8.61 -6.99
C ALA A 401 2.69 7.31 -6.45
N ALA A 402 3.08 6.17 -7.02
CA ALA A 402 2.69 4.83 -6.58
C ALA A 402 3.41 4.41 -5.27
N ASP A 403 3.07 3.22 -4.75
CA ASP A 403 3.60 2.63 -3.52
C ASP A 403 3.57 3.61 -2.33
N TYR A 404 2.43 4.24 -2.10
CA TYR A 404 2.21 5.12 -0.96
C TYR A 404 1.72 4.38 0.29
N LEU A 405 1.51 3.06 0.20
CA LEU A 405 1.18 2.18 1.31
C LEU A 405 2.33 1.20 1.50
N ARG A 406 2.91 1.18 2.71
CA ARG A 406 4.01 0.28 3.08
C ARG A 406 3.59 -0.55 4.29
N PRO A 407 3.55 -1.90 4.20
CA PRO A 407 3.20 -2.74 5.33
C PRO A 407 4.11 -2.52 6.55
N VAL A 408 3.52 -2.63 7.75
CA VAL A 408 4.22 -2.62 9.04
C VAL A 408 4.01 -3.99 9.68
N LEU A 409 4.98 -4.88 9.49
CA LEU A 409 4.85 -6.28 9.88
C LEU A 409 5.33 -6.53 11.30
N ALA A 410 4.58 -7.34 12.05
CA ALA A 410 4.90 -7.70 13.43
C ALA A 410 6.28 -8.35 13.61
N ASN A 411 6.80 -9.01 12.59
CA ASN A 411 8.10 -9.67 12.62
C ASN A 411 9.29 -8.75 12.29
N GLY A 412 9.05 -7.48 11.95
CA GLY A 412 10.05 -6.41 11.93
C GLY A 412 10.83 -6.23 10.62
N ASN A 413 11.72 -5.25 10.66
CA ASN A 413 12.54 -4.79 9.55
C ASN A 413 14.01 -5.18 9.77
N PHE A 414 14.72 -5.56 8.71
CA PHE A 414 16.09 -6.05 8.77
C PHE A 414 16.92 -5.54 7.59
N ASP A 415 18.23 -5.44 7.81
CA ASP A 415 19.21 -5.35 6.74
C ASP A 415 19.36 -6.73 6.06
N LEU A 416 18.39 -7.09 5.22
CA LEU A 416 18.35 -8.37 4.51
C LEU A 416 19.57 -8.53 3.59
N HIS A 417 20.02 -9.76 3.37
CA HIS A 417 21.06 -10.03 2.38
C HIS A 417 20.89 -11.40 1.74
N LEU A 418 21.39 -11.55 0.52
CA LEU A 418 21.28 -12.80 -0.24
C LEU A 418 22.44 -13.73 0.10
N ARG A 419 22.16 -15.03 0.26
CA ARG A 419 23.19 -16.06 0.48
C ARG A 419 23.94 -16.44 -0.80
N GLY A 420 23.36 -16.12 -1.97
CA GLY A 420 23.95 -16.29 -3.30
C GLY A 420 23.64 -17.63 -3.97
N ASP A 421 23.13 -18.61 -3.22
CA ASP A 421 22.59 -19.86 -3.74
C ASP A 421 21.06 -19.81 -3.85
N THR A 422 20.50 -20.81 -4.52
CA THR A 422 19.06 -20.95 -4.77
C THR A 422 18.55 -22.30 -4.34
N LEU A 423 17.26 -22.37 -4.01
CA LEU A 423 16.52 -23.62 -3.89
C LEU A 423 15.41 -23.66 -4.93
N HIS A 424 15.19 -24.83 -5.53
CA HIS A 424 13.99 -25.03 -6.34
C HIS A 424 12.76 -24.88 -5.46
N ASN A 425 11.92 -23.86 -5.74
CA ASN A 425 10.67 -23.65 -5.05
C ASN A 425 9.54 -23.79 -6.08
N SER A 426 8.67 -24.78 -5.92
CA SER A 426 7.63 -25.12 -6.90
C SER A 426 6.46 -24.10 -6.95
N CYS A 427 6.70 -22.86 -6.51
CA CYS A 427 5.69 -22.01 -5.91
C CYS A 427 5.81 -20.53 -6.30
N PRO A 428 4.71 -19.82 -6.60
CA PRO A 428 3.54 -20.35 -7.31
C PRO A 428 3.90 -20.72 -8.76
N PHE A 429 5.08 -20.30 -9.22
CA PHE A 429 5.48 -20.32 -10.62
C PHE A 429 6.57 -21.35 -10.95
N GLY A 430 7.02 -22.14 -9.96
CA GLY A 430 7.92 -23.27 -10.21
C GLY A 430 9.36 -22.88 -10.55
N THR A 431 9.96 -21.95 -9.80
CA THR A 431 11.29 -21.41 -10.12
C THR A 431 12.31 -21.60 -9.01
N ASN A 432 13.60 -21.51 -9.36
CA ASN A 432 14.64 -21.41 -8.35
C ASN A 432 14.50 -20.07 -7.63
N SER A 433 14.32 -20.12 -6.31
CA SER A 433 14.20 -18.97 -5.43
C SER A 433 15.52 -18.71 -4.71
N LEU A 434 15.90 -17.43 -4.62
CA LEU A 434 17.09 -17.02 -3.87
C LEU A 434 16.83 -17.12 -2.37
N TYR A 435 17.87 -17.54 -1.65
CA TYR A 435 17.89 -17.42 -0.20
C TYR A 435 18.15 -15.98 0.21
N PHE A 436 17.33 -15.50 1.13
CA PHE A 436 17.63 -14.30 1.88
C PHE A 436 17.81 -14.61 3.35
N VAL A 437 18.76 -13.93 3.98
CA VAL A 437 19.08 -14.12 5.38
C VAL A 437 18.41 -13.03 6.19
N ARG A 438 17.61 -13.47 7.17
CA ARG A 438 17.06 -12.62 8.23
C ARG A 438 17.88 -12.85 9.49
N ASP A 439 18.83 -11.96 9.73
CA ASP A 439 19.73 -12.04 10.89
C ASP A 439 19.22 -11.10 12.00
N PRO A 440 18.87 -11.61 13.19
CA PRO A 440 18.47 -10.79 14.34
C PRO A 440 19.49 -9.72 14.74
N GLU A 441 20.79 -9.94 14.53
CA GLU A 441 21.82 -8.92 14.81
C GLU A 441 21.77 -7.74 13.82
N LEU A 442 21.15 -7.96 12.66
CA LEU A 442 20.93 -6.99 11.59
C LEU A 442 19.50 -6.44 11.59
N ALA A 443 18.78 -6.57 12.71
CA ALA A 443 17.54 -5.82 12.93
C ALA A 443 17.76 -4.33 12.66
N ASN A 444 16.85 -3.73 11.89
CA ASN A 444 16.93 -2.35 11.47
C ASN A 444 15.51 -1.76 11.37
N PRO A 445 14.93 -1.28 12.49
CA PRO A 445 13.54 -0.88 12.56
C PRO A 445 13.21 0.35 11.70
N PHE A 446 14.20 1.14 11.27
CA PHE A 446 13.97 2.41 10.58
C PHE A 446 14.13 2.33 9.06
N THR A 447 15.24 1.77 8.58
CA THR A 447 15.51 1.71 7.13
C THR A 447 15.60 0.30 6.58
N GLY A 448 15.47 -0.72 7.43
CA GLY A 448 15.49 -2.12 6.99
C GLY A 448 14.32 -2.47 6.09
N ASN A 449 14.48 -3.56 5.36
CA ASN A 449 13.43 -4.15 4.56
C ASN A 449 12.56 -5.12 5.39
N GLN A 450 11.30 -5.25 5.00
CA GLN A 450 10.37 -6.25 5.51
C GLN A 450 10.06 -7.30 4.43
N GLU A 451 9.52 -8.44 4.84
CA GLU A 451 9.44 -9.63 3.97
C GLU A 451 8.38 -9.56 2.86
N GLN A 452 7.47 -8.59 2.93
CA GLN A 452 6.51 -8.22 1.89
C GLN A 452 7.01 -7.07 0.98
N GLU A 453 8.30 -6.76 0.94
CA GLU A 453 8.87 -5.84 -0.05
C GLU A 453 9.55 -6.61 -1.18
N LEU A 454 9.86 -5.97 -2.30
CA LEU A 454 10.90 -6.44 -3.20
C LEU A 454 12.14 -5.56 -3.02
N PRO A 455 13.11 -5.98 -2.19
CA PRO A 455 14.29 -5.18 -1.92
C PRO A 455 15.17 -5.04 -3.15
N VAL A 456 15.89 -3.93 -3.25
CA VAL A 456 16.79 -3.62 -4.37
C VAL A 456 18.24 -3.55 -3.89
N TYR A 457 19.17 -3.97 -4.75
CA TYR A 457 20.60 -3.92 -4.53
C TYR A 457 21.29 -3.62 -5.88
N ASP A 458 22.53 -3.14 -5.84
CA ASP A 458 23.41 -3.05 -7.00
C ASP A 458 23.86 -4.47 -7.36
N ARG A 459 23.04 -5.17 -8.15
CA ARG A 459 23.19 -6.60 -8.40
C ARG A 459 24.17 -6.87 -9.53
N ASP A 460 24.28 -5.95 -10.48
CA ASP A 460 25.24 -6.04 -11.57
C ASP A 460 26.61 -5.43 -11.22
N GLY A 461 26.73 -4.75 -10.08
CA GLY A 461 27.97 -4.16 -9.58
C GLY A 461 28.38 -2.90 -10.34
N ASN A 462 27.44 -2.21 -10.99
CA ASN A 462 27.70 -1.00 -11.78
C ASN A 462 27.85 0.27 -10.91
N GLY A 463 27.71 0.18 -9.59
CA GLY A 463 27.78 1.30 -8.66
C GLY A 463 26.47 2.08 -8.55
N LYS A 464 25.32 1.48 -8.90
CA LYS A 464 24.00 2.11 -8.87
C LYS A 464 22.93 1.08 -8.53
N VAL A 465 22.07 1.43 -7.58
CA VAL A 465 20.85 0.66 -7.29
C VAL A 465 19.74 1.12 -8.23
N GLN A 466 19.21 0.19 -9.02
CA GLN A 466 18.07 0.39 -9.91
C GLN A 466 16.88 -0.42 -9.44
N ARG A 467 15.66 0.09 -9.69
CA ARG A 467 14.45 -0.60 -9.20
C ARG A 467 14.16 -1.89 -9.96
N THR A 468 14.65 -2.04 -11.19
CA THR A 468 14.60 -3.31 -11.93
C THR A 468 15.52 -4.39 -11.37
N GLU A 469 16.45 -4.05 -10.46
CA GLU A 469 17.32 -5.01 -9.77
C GLU A 469 16.68 -5.58 -8.49
N HIS A 470 15.39 -5.32 -8.28
CA HIS A 470 14.67 -5.94 -7.17
C HIS A 470 14.71 -7.46 -7.25
N TRP A 471 14.47 -8.12 -6.13
CA TRP A 471 14.29 -9.55 -6.05
C TRP A 471 13.07 -9.86 -5.19
N VAL A 472 12.46 -11.01 -5.46
CA VAL A 472 11.29 -11.51 -4.73
C VAL A 472 11.77 -12.27 -3.49
N PRO A 473 11.34 -11.90 -2.26
CA PRO A 473 11.54 -12.70 -1.05
C PRO A 473 11.00 -14.13 -1.20
N GLY A 474 11.91 -15.02 -1.60
CA GLY A 474 11.61 -16.42 -1.88
C GLY A 474 11.74 -17.28 -0.64
N VAL A 475 12.97 -17.67 -0.27
CA VAL A 475 13.23 -18.59 0.84
C VAL A 475 13.95 -17.83 1.96
N ARG A 476 13.32 -17.75 3.13
CA ARG A 476 13.96 -17.16 4.31
C ARG A 476 14.95 -18.17 4.89
N PHE A 477 16.13 -17.68 5.21
CA PHE A 477 17.11 -18.42 5.99
C PHE A 477 17.31 -17.71 7.32
N GLU A 478 16.97 -18.39 8.40
CA GLU A 478 17.07 -17.87 9.76
C GLU A 478 17.50 -18.98 10.71
N GLN A 479 18.45 -18.69 11.60
CA GLN A 479 18.95 -19.63 12.61
C GLN A 479 19.43 -20.99 12.07
N GLY A 480 19.90 -21.02 10.81
CA GLY A 480 20.45 -22.23 10.20
C GLY A 480 19.44 -23.05 9.39
N GLU A 481 18.16 -22.69 9.42
CA GLU A 481 17.08 -23.45 8.79
C GLU A 481 16.44 -22.68 7.61
N PRO A 482 16.16 -23.37 6.49
CA PRO A 482 15.43 -22.79 5.37
C PRO A 482 13.92 -22.84 5.63
N ASP A 483 13.25 -21.74 5.36
CA ASP A 483 11.80 -21.60 5.42
C ASP A 483 11.27 -21.40 3.99
N LEU A 484 10.64 -22.45 3.48
CA LEU A 484 10.28 -22.60 2.06
C LEU A 484 9.01 -21.84 1.67
N ASP A 485 8.36 -21.23 2.64
CA ASP A 485 7.15 -20.46 2.41
C ASP A 485 7.46 -19.21 1.59
N LEU A 486 6.54 -18.85 0.70
CA LEU A 486 6.61 -17.59 -0.04
C LEU A 486 6.10 -16.46 0.82
N ILE A 487 7.01 -15.94 1.63
CA ILE A 487 6.67 -15.02 2.70
C ILE A 487 6.13 -13.69 2.17
N LEU A 488 6.52 -13.25 0.96
CA LEU A 488 5.96 -12.04 0.32
C LEU A 488 4.42 -12.02 0.28
N PHE A 489 3.79 -13.19 0.17
CA PHE A 489 2.34 -13.32 0.03
C PHE A 489 1.58 -13.45 1.36
N GLY A 490 2.24 -13.16 2.48
CA GLY A 490 1.63 -13.06 3.80
C GLY A 490 1.77 -14.32 4.65
N ARG A 491 1.94 -14.11 5.95
CA ARG A 491 2.04 -15.16 6.96
C ARG A 491 1.40 -14.76 8.29
N PRO A 492 1.02 -15.73 9.15
CA PRO A 492 0.45 -15.39 10.45
C PRO A 492 1.38 -14.56 11.35
N ASP A 493 2.71 -14.71 11.25
CA ASP A 493 3.69 -13.93 12.03
C ASP A 493 3.86 -12.48 11.54
N HIS A 494 3.20 -12.10 10.44
CA HIS A 494 3.13 -10.71 9.98
C HIS A 494 2.14 -9.86 10.78
N ALA A 495 1.14 -10.50 11.39
CA ALA A 495 0.11 -9.83 12.19
C ALA A 495 0.52 -9.68 13.67
N PHE A 496 0.09 -8.58 14.29
CA PHE A 496 0.24 -8.41 15.74
C PHE A 496 -0.85 -9.21 16.46
N ARG A 497 -0.44 -10.15 17.34
CA ARG A 497 -1.32 -11.16 17.94
C ARG A 497 -1.05 -11.34 19.42
N MET A 498 -2.06 -11.83 20.15
CA MET A 498 -1.96 -12.12 21.59
C MET A 498 -0.91 -13.18 21.93
N ASN A 499 -0.65 -14.13 21.01
CA ASN A 499 0.37 -15.18 21.13
C ASN A 499 1.68 -14.84 20.40
N GLY A 500 1.87 -13.59 19.98
CA GLY A 500 3.06 -13.13 19.25
C GLY A 500 3.47 -11.73 19.67
N VAL A 501 3.89 -10.91 18.71
CA VAL A 501 4.17 -9.49 18.96
C VAL A 501 2.85 -8.76 19.13
N ARG A 502 2.68 -8.05 20.24
CA ARG A 502 1.44 -7.34 20.61
C ARG A 502 1.58 -5.82 20.62
N SER A 503 2.77 -5.30 20.37
CA SER A 503 3.06 -3.88 20.55
C SER A 503 4.03 -3.38 19.50
N ILE A 504 3.85 -2.11 19.12
CA ILE A 504 4.81 -1.33 18.35
C ILE A 504 5.01 0.02 19.05
N GLY A 505 6.25 0.49 19.13
CA GLY A 505 6.64 1.78 19.69
C GLY A 505 7.98 2.25 19.10
N MET A 506 8.50 3.42 19.49
CA MET A 506 9.74 3.91 18.87
C MET A 506 10.96 3.01 19.13
N CYS A 507 10.96 2.26 20.23
CA CYS A 507 12.01 1.35 20.66
C CYS A 507 11.66 -0.13 20.41
N THR A 508 10.88 -0.43 19.38
CA THR A 508 10.59 -1.81 18.94
C THR A 508 11.04 -2.03 17.50
N ASN A 509 11.01 -3.28 17.05
CA ASN A 509 11.14 -3.65 15.63
C ASN A 509 9.88 -4.43 15.19
N PRO A 510 9.02 -3.88 14.32
CA PRO A 510 9.13 -2.57 13.65
C PRO A 510 8.95 -1.40 14.63
N SER A 511 9.19 -0.15 14.18
CA SER A 511 9.06 1.05 15.00
C SER A 511 7.87 1.93 14.58
N THR A 512 7.33 2.71 15.51
CA THR A 512 6.32 3.75 15.21
C THR A 512 6.90 5.01 14.59
N ALA A 513 8.22 5.14 14.44
CA ALA A 513 8.83 6.27 13.75
C ALA A 513 8.34 6.37 12.30
N ASN A 514 8.38 7.57 11.72
CA ASN A 514 8.04 7.74 10.29
C ASN A 514 9.02 6.96 9.41
N MET A 515 8.60 6.70 8.17
CA MET A 515 9.43 6.05 7.17
C MET A 515 10.21 7.07 6.35
N MET A 516 11.43 6.70 5.94
CA MET A 516 12.15 7.46 4.94
C MET A 516 11.54 7.23 3.55
N THR A 517 11.49 8.29 2.74
CA THR A 517 10.97 8.23 1.38
C THR A 517 12.05 8.58 0.37
N LEU A 518 11.90 8.05 -0.84
CA LEU A 518 12.70 8.41 -2.00
C LEU A 518 11.85 8.26 -3.26
N PHE A 519 11.15 9.34 -3.62
CA PHE A 519 10.41 9.41 -4.87
C PHE A 519 11.35 9.15 -6.04
N SER A 520 11.13 8.04 -6.73
CA SER A 520 12.02 7.57 -7.78
C SER A 520 11.30 6.72 -8.82
N SER A 521 11.75 6.81 -10.06
CA SER A 521 11.46 5.83 -11.12
C SER A 521 12.66 4.88 -11.26
N ASN A 522 12.64 3.97 -12.25
CA ASN A 522 13.64 2.90 -12.36
C ASN A 522 15.11 3.33 -12.12
N THR A 523 15.55 4.40 -12.79
CA THR A 523 16.96 4.81 -12.82
C THR A 523 17.23 6.19 -12.24
N ARG A 524 16.22 6.91 -11.75
CA ARG A 524 16.36 8.30 -11.30
C ARG A 524 15.51 8.61 -10.07
N THR A 525 16.04 9.48 -9.23
CA THR A 525 15.28 10.13 -8.16
C THR A 525 14.59 11.37 -8.73
N SER A 526 13.38 11.67 -8.26
CA SER A 526 12.58 12.80 -8.75
C SER A 526 12.95 14.10 -8.05
N TYR A 527 13.36 14.04 -6.78
CA TYR A 527 13.67 15.23 -5.95
C TYR A 527 15.02 15.16 -5.22
N GLY A 528 15.90 14.22 -5.59
CA GLY A 528 17.15 13.98 -4.88
C GLY A 528 16.91 13.71 -3.38
N THR A 529 17.59 14.45 -2.51
CA THR A 529 17.42 14.39 -1.05
C THR A 529 16.50 15.48 -0.50
N GLY A 530 15.95 16.36 -1.35
CA GLY A 530 15.10 17.48 -0.95
C GLY A 530 13.63 17.10 -0.80
N ALA A 531 12.84 18.08 -0.36
CA ALA A 531 11.39 18.01 -0.34
C ALA A 531 10.82 17.62 -1.72
N PRO A 532 9.74 16.83 -1.78
CA PRO A 532 8.91 16.41 -0.66
C PRO A 532 9.43 15.17 0.08
N ASN A 533 10.62 14.65 -0.23
CA ASN A 533 11.13 13.45 0.44
C ASN A 533 11.31 13.67 1.95
N VAL A 534 10.92 12.65 2.73
CA VAL A 534 11.27 12.55 4.14
C VAL A 534 12.59 11.78 4.25
N ARG A 535 13.68 12.49 4.52
CA ARG A 535 15.04 11.93 4.63
C ARG A 535 15.54 11.81 6.07
N THR A 536 14.64 12.06 7.02
CA THR A 536 14.91 12.03 8.45
C THR A 536 13.89 11.14 9.15
N ILE A 537 14.39 10.30 10.05
CA ILE A 537 13.57 9.55 11.00
C ILE A 537 13.32 10.45 12.22
N HIS A 538 12.06 10.79 12.44
CA HIS A 538 11.59 11.51 13.61
C HIS A 538 11.10 10.50 14.64
N LEU A 539 11.84 10.40 15.75
CA LEU A 539 11.40 9.57 16.87
C LEU A 539 10.15 10.17 17.51
N ASN A 540 9.25 9.31 17.94
CA ASN A 540 8.01 9.72 18.58
C ASN A 540 7.75 8.86 19.82
N GLY A 541 7.17 9.45 20.86
CA GLY A 541 6.84 8.69 22.07
C GLY A 541 5.60 7.81 21.90
N MET A 542 5.20 7.46 20.68
CA MET A 542 3.96 6.73 20.45
C MET A 542 4.15 5.25 20.72
N ARG A 543 3.07 4.62 21.17
CA ARG A 543 2.96 3.18 21.31
C ARG A 543 1.56 2.70 20.99
N VAL A 544 1.45 1.65 20.19
CA VAL A 544 0.20 0.94 19.90
C VAL A 544 0.29 -0.46 20.51
N ASP A 545 -0.64 -0.79 21.40
CA ASP A 545 -0.70 -2.09 22.08
C ASP A 545 -2.02 -2.79 21.78
N LEU A 546 -1.94 -4.06 21.34
CA LEU A 546 -3.04 -5.00 21.44
C LEU A 546 -3.14 -5.48 22.89
N LEU A 547 -4.16 -5.00 23.59
CA LEU A 547 -4.42 -5.35 24.99
C LEU A 547 -5.14 -6.68 25.14
N GLU A 548 -6.08 -6.94 24.24
CA GLU A 548 -6.97 -8.11 24.30
C GLU A 548 -7.50 -8.43 22.89
N MET A 549 -7.65 -9.72 22.59
CA MET A 549 -8.50 -10.21 21.50
C MET A 549 -9.68 -10.94 22.15
N ARG A 550 -10.87 -10.35 22.07
CA ARG A 550 -12.08 -10.88 22.71
C ARG A 550 -12.57 -12.14 22.01
N ALA A 551 -13.40 -12.92 22.70
CA ALA A 551 -13.96 -14.17 22.15
C ALA A 551 -14.79 -13.94 20.87
N ASN A 552 -15.44 -12.78 20.74
CA ASN A 552 -16.19 -12.38 19.55
C ASN A 552 -15.30 -11.86 18.40
N GLY A 553 -13.99 -11.78 18.59
CA GLY A 553 -13.05 -11.29 17.58
C GLY A 553 -12.69 -9.80 17.68
N ASP A 554 -13.28 -9.05 18.61
CA ASP A 554 -12.91 -7.63 18.77
C ASP A 554 -11.52 -7.47 19.38
N ALA A 555 -10.71 -6.60 18.79
CA ALA A 555 -9.40 -6.23 19.30
C ALA A 555 -9.50 -4.98 20.18
N VAL A 556 -9.05 -5.07 21.43
CA VAL A 556 -8.92 -3.91 22.32
C VAL A 556 -7.52 -3.33 22.14
N VAL A 557 -7.43 -2.11 21.63
CA VAL A 557 -6.19 -1.44 21.24
C VAL A 557 -5.97 -0.20 22.08
N ARG A 558 -4.77 -0.02 22.63
CA ARG A 558 -4.35 1.23 23.27
C ARG A 558 -3.38 1.98 22.38
N VAL A 559 -3.62 3.27 22.18
CA VAL A 559 -2.68 4.18 21.53
C VAL A 559 -2.27 5.23 22.54
N SER A 560 -1.02 5.12 22.99
CA SER A 560 -0.45 5.98 24.04
C SER A 560 0.70 6.82 23.52
N THR A 561 0.99 7.89 24.26
CA THR A 561 2.12 8.81 24.01
C THR A 561 3.08 8.78 25.20
N ASN A 562 4.30 9.28 24.98
CA ASN A 562 5.39 9.32 25.96
C ASN A 562 5.99 7.96 26.34
N ASP A 563 5.89 6.94 25.49
CA ASP A 563 6.70 5.73 25.60
C ASP A 563 8.16 6.04 25.19
N THR A 564 8.96 6.46 26.18
CA THR A 564 10.35 6.88 25.97
C THR A 564 11.38 5.86 26.48
N ARG A 565 10.95 4.69 26.95
CA ARG A 565 11.81 3.75 27.68
C ARG A 565 12.19 2.56 26.81
N MET A 566 13.48 2.41 26.54
CA MET A 566 14.02 1.33 25.71
C MET A 566 14.34 0.09 26.57
N SER A 567 13.43 -0.88 26.55
CA SER A 567 13.49 -2.09 27.38
C SER A 567 14.13 -3.30 26.72
N SER A 568 14.69 -3.16 25.52
CA SER A 568 15.43 -4.20 24.81
C SER A 568 16.59 -3.59 24.02
N ASP A 569 17.52 -4.42 23.58
CA ASP A 569 18.58 -4.01 22.66
C ASP A 569 18.00 -3.46 21.36
N GLN A 570 18.53 -2.33 20.91
CA GLN A 570 18.13 -1.67 19.67
C GLN A 570 19.35 -1.40 18.80
N ARG A 571 19.20 -1.64 17.50
CA ARG A 571 20.14 -1.20 16.46
C ARG A 571 19.40 -0.19 15.58
N TRP A 572 19.82 1.06 15.62
CA TRP A 572 19.23 2.15 14.86
C TRP A 572 20.13 2.54 13.71
N CYS A 573 19.56 2.52 12.51
CA CYS A 573 20.24 2.85 11.27
C CYS A 573 19.37 3.78 10.43
N ALA A 574 19.90 4.94 10.06
CA ALA A 574 19.28 5.86 9.10
C ALA A 574 20.24 7.00 8.77
N ASP A 575 20.14 7.58 7.56
CA ASP A 575 20.93 8.75 7.15
C ASP A 575 20.84 9.89 8.21
N SER A 576 19.65 10.09 8.78
CA SER A 576 19.39 11.08 9.84
C SER A 576 18.27 10.61 10.77
N ILE A 577 18.49 10.73 12.08
CA ILE A 577 17.52 10.48 13.14
C ILE A 577 17.44 11.73 14.02
N ILE A 578 16.23 12.18 14.37
CA ILE A 578 16.00 13.27 15.31
C ILE A 578 15.22 12.74 16.51
N LEU A 579 15.77 12.98 17.71
CA LEU A 579 15.05 12.83 18.98
C LEU A 579 14.50 14.21 19.39
N PRO A 580 13.18 14.45 19.28
CA PRO A 580 12.55 15.67 19.78
C PRO A 580 12.52 15.71 21.31
N PRO A 581 12.20 16.87 21.94
CA PRO A 581 12.09 17.02 23.39
C PRO A 581 10.83 16.36 23.96
N LEU A 582 10.75 15.04 23.82
CA LEU A 582 9.70 14.21 24.40
C LEU A 582 9.77 14.26 25.93
N ARG A 583 8.61 14.14 26.58
CA ARG A 583 8.49 14.13 28.04
C ARG A 583 8.10 12.75 28.53
N GLY A 584 9.10 11.87 28.61
CA GLY A 584 8.94 10.56 29.24
C GLY A 584 8.49 10.64 30.70
N MET A 585 8.00 9.52 31.23
CA MET A 585 7.57 9.42 32.64
C MET A 585 8.69 9.78 33.64
N ASP A 586 9.95 9.55 33.27
CA ASP A 586 11.14 9.86 34.07
C ASP A 586 11.74 11.25 33.74
N GLY A 587 11.05 12.05 32.92
CA GLY A 587 11.51 13.37 32.49
C GLY A 587 12.53 13.36 31.35
N HIS A 588 12.87 12.18 30.81
CA HIS A 588 13.81 12.06 29.69
C HIS A 588 13.08 11.79 28.37
N SER A 589 13.66 12.26 27.27
CA SER A 589 13.12 12.06 25.93
C SER A 589 13.40 10.65 25.41
N LEU A 590 14.48 10.03 25.90
CA LEU A 590 14.78 8.61 25.74
C LEU A 590 15.53 8.11 26.98
N THR A 591 15.14 6.95 27.49
CA THR A 591 15.88 6.25 28.53
C THR A 591 16.27 4.85 28.06
N VAL A 592 17.57 4.59 27.98
CA VAL A 592 18.15 3.28 27.71
C VAL A 592 18.23 2.53 29.04
N LEU A 593 17.35 1.54 29.22
CA LEU A 593 17.22 0.84 30.50
C LEU A 593 18.43 -0.02 30.83
N SER A 594 18.65 -0.22 32.13
CA SER A 594 19.73 -1.05 32.67
C SER A 594 19.83 -2.41 31.96
N GLY A 595 21.03 -2.73 31.49
CA GLY A 595 21.33 -4.00 30.82
C GLY A 595 21.12 -4.00 29.30
N ASN A 596 20.44 -3.00 28.74
CA ASN A 596 20.18 -2.91 27.31
C ASN A 596 21.25 -2.08 26.57
N ARG A 597 21.32 -2.27 25.26
CA ARG A 597 22.22 -1.58 24.34
C ARG A 597 21.44 -0.80 23.29
N LEU A 598 21.77 0.49 23.16
CA LEU A 598 21.46 1.27 21.97
C LEU A 598 22.70 1.32 21.08
N LEU A 599 22.62 0.69 19.91
CA LEU A 599 23.63 0.70 18.87
C LEU A 599 23.19 1.64 17.74
N LEU A 600 23.97 2.69 17.46
CA LEU A 600 23.87 3.46 16.22
C LEU A 600 24.84 2.86 15.20
N ASP A 601 24.30 2.41 14.07
CA ASP A 601 25.08 1.73 13.05
C ASP A 601 24.64 2.14 11.64
N ARG A 602 25.47 1.93 10.63
CA ARG A 602 25.16 2.23 9.23
C ARG A 602 24.27 1.15 8.61
N SER A 603 23.20 1.58 7.93
CA SER A 603 22.25 0.69 7.25
C SER A 603 22.95 -0.08 6.13
N ARG A 604 22.71 -1.38 6.02
CA ARG A 604 23.07 -2.15 4.80
C ARG A 604 21.93 -2.15 3.78
N THR A 605 20.69 -1.88 4.19
CA THR A 605 19.62 -1.59 3.26
C THR A 605 19.89 -0.25 2.54
N PRO A 606 19.82 -0.21 1.19
CA PRO A 606 19.96 1.03 0.43
C PRO A 606 18.90 2.07 0.80
N THR A 607 19.35 3.29 1.10
CA THR A 607 18.48 4.46 1.30
C THR A 607 18.54 5.41 0.10
N ARG A 608 19.44 5.17 -0.87
CA ARG A 608 19.67 5.99 -2.07
C ARG A 608 20.15 5.13 -3.25
N MET A 609 20.04 5.68 -4.46
CA MET A 609 20.37 4.98 -5.71
C MET A 609 21.87 5.01 -6.07
N SER A 610 22.65 5.93 -5.49
CA SER A 610 24.08 6.08 -5.75
C SER A 610 24.86 5.94 -4.45
N PRO A 611 26.08 5.37 -4.49
CA PRO A 611 26.88 5.15 -3.30
C PRO A 611 27.22 6.49 -2.64
N ALA A 612 27.07 6.54 -1.33
CA ALA A 612 27.54 7.65 -0.51
C ALA A 612 29.08 7.65 -0.40
N ASP A 613 29.67 6.45 -0.27
CA ASP A 613 31.11 6.22 -0.32
C ASP A 613 31.43 4.75 -0.63
N SER A 614 32.72 4.44 -0.81
CA SER A 614 33.25 3.09 -1.03
C SER A 614 34.23 2.67 0.07
N SER A 615 33.96 3.07 1.31
CA SER A 615 34.81 2.71 2.46
C SER A 615 34.81 1.20 2.74
N ALA A 616 35.68 0.74 3.65
CA ALA A 616 35.80 -0.68 3.99
C ALA A 616 34.43 -1.29 4.34
N GLY A 617 34.03 -2.34 3.62
CA GLY A 617 32.69 -2.93 3.70
C GLY A 617 31.85 -2.80 2.43
N GLY A 618 32.30 -2.03 1.43
CA GLY A 618 31.72 -2.01 0.07
C GLY A 618 31.20 -0.62 -0.34
N PRO A 619 30.66 -0.48 -1.57
CA PRO A 619 29.87 0.70 -1.88
C PRO A 619 28.68 0.76 -0.92
N TRP A 620 28.58 1.84 -0.16
CA TRP A 620 27.50 2.05 0.78
C TRP A 620 26.42 2.91 0.16
N PHE A 621 25.23 2.35 -0.02
CA PHE A 621 24.06 3.07 -0.51
C PHE A 621 23.24 3.71 0.63
N SER A 622 23.91 4.08 1.71
CA SER A 622 23.36 4.71 2.91
C SER A 622 24.41 5.64 3.50
N ASP A 623 24.02 6.72 4.17
CA ASP A 623 24.98 7.54 4.92
C ASP A 623 25.30 6.90 6.29
N PRO A 624 26.46 7.19 6.90
CA PRO A 624 26.69 6.88 8.31
C PRO A 624 25.60 7.47 9.19
N THR A 625 25.14 6.71 10.18
CA THR A 625 23.97 7.11 10.97
C THR A 625 24.24 8.34 11.82
N ARG A 626 23.34 9.32 11.76
CA ARG A 626 23.40 10.53 12.56
C ARG A 626 22.18 10.64 13.46
N LEU A 627 22.38 10.50 14.78
CA LEU A 627 21.37 10.85 15.77
C LEU A 627 21.54 12.28 16.25
N THR A 628 20.52 13.10 16.09
CA THR A 628 20.45 14.47 16.61
C THR A 628 19.53 14.52 17.82
N ILE A 629 20.07 14.88 18.97
CA ILE A 629 19.28 15.16 20.17
C ILE A 629 18.91 16.64 20.10
N ALA A 630 17.63 16.92 19.82
CA ALA A 630 17.14 18.27 19.61
C ALA A 630 17.27 19.14 20.87
N ALA A 631 17.14 20.46 20.69
CA ALA A 631 17.16 21.39 21.80
C ALA A 631 16.08 21.02 22.85
N GLY A 632 16.46 21.07 24.13
CA GLY A 632 15.64 20.66 25.27
C GLY A 632 15.44 19.15 25.44
N ALA A 633 15.84 18.32 24.47
CA ALA A 633 15.72 16.87 24.57
C ALA A 633 16.84 16.27 25.43
N SER A 634 16.57 15.11 26.03
CA SER A 634 17.59 14.40 26.80
C SER A 634 17.56 12.89 26.62
N ILE A 635 18.75 12.29 26.61
CA ILE A 635 18.95 10.83 26.70
C ILE A 635 19.54 10.48 28.05
N LEU A 636 18.92 9.55 28.76
CA LEU A 636 19.48 8.87 29.92
C LEU A 636 19.95 7.46 29.53
N VAL A 637 21.20 7.13 29.86
CA VAL A 637 21.73 5.76 29.80
C VAL A 637 21.90 5.27 31.23
N GLU A 638 21.06 4.34 31.64
CA GLU A 638 21.04 3.80 33.01
C GLU A 638 22.29 2.98 33.33
N ASP A 639 22.44 2.60 34.61
CA ASP A 639 23.55 1.77 35.05
C ASP A 639 23.56 0.45 34.26
N HIS A 640 24.74 -0.03 33.87
CA HIS A 640 24.93 -1.25 33.06
C HIS A 640 24.39 -1.20 31.63
N ALA A 641 23.64 -0.17 31.24
CA ALA A 641 23.21 0.04 29.87
C ALA A 641 24.37 0.56 28.99
N THR A 642 24.26 0.37 27.67
CA THR A 642 25.31 0.71 26.71
C THR A 642 24.80 1.63 25.61
N LEU A 643 25.51 2.73 25.36
CA LEU A 643 25.42 3.50 24.11
C LEU A 643 26.64 3.19 23.26
N GLU A 644 26.42 2.64 22.07
CA GLU A 644 27.45 2.25 21.12
C GLU A 644 27.22 2.90 19.77
N LEU A 645 28.28 3.41 19.14
CA LEU A 645 28.25 3.94 17.77
C LEU A 645 29.20 3.10 16.91
N LYS A 646 28.84 2.76 15.68
CA LYS A 646 29.70 2.02 14.73
C LYS A 646 29.67 2.65 13.34
N ASN A 647 30.61 2.24 12.49
CA ASN A 647 30.61 2.57 11.06
C ASN A 647 30.45 4.08 10.77
N ASN A 648 31.30 4.88 11.41
CA ASN A 648 31.33 6.34 11.30
C ASN A 648 30.06 7.07 11.80
N SER A 649 29.21 6.40 12.59
CA SER A 649 28.00 7.02 13.15
C SER A 649 28.34 8.15 14.13
N ALA A 650 27.41 9.10 14.25
CA ALA A 650 27.57 10.29 15.08
C ALA A 650 26.34 10.61 15.92
N VAL A 651 26.58 11.12 17.13
CA VAL A 651 25.55 11.78 17.95
C VAL A 651 25.81 13.28 17.97
N HIS A 652 24.79 14.07 17.66
CA HIS A 652 24.81 15.54 17.74
C HIS A 652 23.96 15.99 18.92
N LEU A 653 24.58 16.66 19.89
CA LEU A 653 23.90 17.32 20.99
C LEU A 653 23.66 18.78 20.62
N MET A 654 22.42 19.12 20.28
CA MET A 654 22.04 20.51 19.96
C MET A 654 22.00 21.37 21.23
N PRO A 655 22.06 22.72 21.13
CA PRO A 655 22.03 23.59 22.30
C PRO A 655 20.91 23.22 23.27
N THR A 656 21.16 23.33 24.58
CA THR A 656 20.29 22.92 25.70
C THR A 656 19.99 21.42 25.84
N SER A 657 20.40 20.57 24.90
CA SER A 657 20.22 19.12 25.01
C SER A 657 21.17 18.46 26.00
N ARG A 658 20.82 17.26 26.47
CA ARG A 658 21.59 16.53 27.49
C ARG A 658 21.77 15.06 27.14
N LEU A 659 22.99 14.56 27.26
CA LEU A 659 23.28 13.12 27.31
C LEU A 659 23.83 12.77 28.69
N VAL A 660 23.06 11.97 29.42
CA VAL A 660 23.32 11.60 30.82
C VAL A 660 23.73 10.13 30.90
N LEU A 661 24.93 9.86 31.41
CA LEU A 661 25.45 8.52 31.65
C LEU A 661 25.49 8.22 33.15
N ALA A 662 24.68 7.26 33.59
CA ALA A 662 24.69 6.76 34.96
C ALA A 662 26.05 6.16 35.35
N ARG A 663 26.28 5.94 36.65
CA ARG A 663 27.59 5.58 37.25
C ARG A 663 28.29 4.39 36.59
N LYS A 664 27.52 3.41 36.14
CA LYS A 664 27.97 2.15 35.54
C LYS A 664 27.54 2.00 34.07
N ALA A 665 27.01 3.06 33.47
CA ALA A 665 26.72 3.09 32.04
C ALA A 665 28.01 2.92 31.21
N ARG A 666 27.86 2.38 30.00
CA ARG A 666 28.95 2.15 29.06
C ARG A 666 28.78 3.01 27.82
N LEU A 667 29.88 3.66 27.41
CA LEU A 667 29.96 4.42 26.18
C LEU A 667 31.04 3.80 25.28
N CYS A 668 30.62 3.28 24.13
CA CYS A 668 31.48 2.62 23.16
C CYS A 668 31.55 3.46 21.87
N LEU A 669 32.69 4.12 21.68
CA LEU A 669 33.00 4.93 20.49
C LEU A 669 34.24 4.34 19.82
N PRO A 670 34.14 3.42 18.85
CA PRO A 670 35.23 2.93 18.01
C PRO A 670 35.80 4.04 17.10
N GLU A 671 36.72 3.70 16.21
CA GLU A 671 37.28 4.65 15.26
C GLU A 671 36.22 5.20 14.29
N GLY A 672 36.39 6.44 13.85
CA GLY A 672 35.45 7.14 12.96
C GLY A 672 34.15 7.62 13.62
N SER A 673 33.71 7.02 14.73
CA SER A 673 32.49 7.41 15.45
C SER A 673 32.73 8.58 16.41
N ARG A 674 31.74 9.48 16.54
CA ARG A 674 31.90 10.73 17.31
C ARG A 674 30.64 11.23 18.01
N ILE A 675 30.84 11.98 19.10
CA ILE A 675 29.83 12.85 19.70
C ILE A 675 30.22 14.29 19.42
N VAL A 676 29.29 15.08 18.88
CA VAL A 676 29.46 16.50 18.58
C VAL A 676 28.57 17.30 19.53
N VAL A 677 29.18 18.17 20.33
CA VAL A 677 28.51 19.02 21.32
C VAL A 677 28.38 20.42 20.73
N HIS A 678 27.15 20.91 20.56
CA HIS A 678 26.87 22.24 20.00
C HIS A 678 26.45 23.21 21.10
N GLY A 679 27.04 24.42 21.10
CA GLY A 679 26.68 25.48 22.05
C GLY A 679 26.78 25.04 23.51
N ASP A 680 25.70 25.20 24.26
CA ASP A 680 25.60 24.93 25.69
C ASP A 680 25.09 23.51 26.04
N ALA A 681 25.08 22.60 25.06
CA ALA A 681 24.67 21.20 25.26
C ALA A 681 25.56 20.48 26.29
N ARG A 682 24.99 19.52 27.03
CA ARG A 682 25.65 18.92 28.20
C ARG A 682 25.91 17.43 28.05
N LEU A 683 27.14 17.04 28.35
CA LEU A 683 27.55 15.66 28.60
C LEU A 683 27.70 15.45 30.11
N GLU A 684 26.82 14.64 30.68
CA GLU A 684 26.76 14.42 32.13
C GLU A 684 27.15 12.99 32.48
N GLY A 685 28.05 12.84 33.44
CA GLY A 685 28.54 11.54 33.86
C GLY A 685 29.94 11.61 34.47
N ARG A 686 30.47 10.47 34.90
CA ARG A 686 31.82 10.42 35.49
C ARG A 686 32.88 10.67 34.43
N ALA A 687 33.96 11.37 34.82
CA ALA A 687 35.09 11.65 33.94
C ALA A 687 35.64 10.40 33.21
N LYS A 688 35.58 9.21 33.86
CA LYS A 688 36.00 7.93 33.26
C LYS A 688 35.24 7.56 31.98
N HIS A 689 33.95 7.95 31.84
CA HIS A 689 33.16 7.63 30.65
C HIS A 689 33.71 8.35 29.42
N PHE A 690 34.12 9.61 29.59
CA PHE A 690 34.51 10.48 28.48
C PHE A 690 36.03 10.54 28.25
N ARG A 691 36.86 10.20 29.25
CA ARG A 691 38.33 10.36 29.19
C ARG A 691 38.96 9.72 27.95
N LYS A 692 38.63 8.46 27.67
CA LYS A 692 39.18 7.73 26.51
C LYS A 692 38.71 8.33 25.18
N ALA A 693 37.45 8.74 25.10
CA ALA A 693 36.87 9.33 23.90
C ALA A 693 37.46 10.72 23.61
N ARG A 694 37.57 11.59 24.64
CA ARG A 694 38.21 12.92 24.52
C ARG A 694 39.67 12.81 24.09
N ARG A 695 40.46 11.93 24.71
CA ARG A 695 41.87 11.71 24.33
C ARG A 695 42.04 11.27 22.88
N ARG A 696 41.04 10.59 22.32
CA ARG A 696 41.02 10.10 20.94
C ARG A 696 40.32 11.07 19.96
N GLY A 697 39.98 12.29 20.40
CA GLY A 697 39.29 13.27 19.55
C GLY A 697 37.85 12.86 19.15
N ARG A 698 37.23 11.92 19.87
CA ARG A 698 35.89 11.38 19.54
C ARG A 698 34.74 12.16 20.16
N ILE A 699 35.04 13.15 20.99
CA ILE A 699 34.09 14.13 21.51
C ILE A 699 34.61 15.50 21.07
N ILE A 700 33.82 16.19 20.28
CA ILE A 700 34.20 17.45 19.63
C ILE A 700 33.19 18.52 20.02
N ASN A 701 33.65 19.73 20.31
CA ASN A 701 32.77 20.89 20.47
C ASN A 701 32.67 21.58 19.10
N ALA A 702 31.46 21.69 18.56
CA ALA A 702 31.19 22.55 17.44
C ALA A 702 31.18 24.00 17.94
N GLN A 703 31.98 24.85 17.30
CA GLN A 703 32.00 26.28 17.59
C GLN A 703 30.73 26.96 17.08
#